data_AF-A0A7V8J0Y4-F1
#
_entry.id   AF-A0A7V8J0Y4-F1
#
_cell.length_a   1.000
_cell.length_b   1.000
_cell.length_c   1.000
_cell.angle_alpha   90.00
_cell.angle_beta   90.00
_cell.angle_gamma   90.00
#
_symmetry.space_group_name_H-M   'P 1'
#
loop_
_entity.id
_entity.type
_entity.pdbx_description
1 polymer ?
#
loop_
_entity_poly.entity_id
_entity_poly.type
_entity_poly.pdbx_seq_one_letter_code
_entity_poly.pdbx_strand_id
1 'polypeptide(L)'
;MASHSKQVLLDLLKKGTVRHGWGGVVALDRALLNIELRERFLEALGERTFVEPLMLDADLDESAQVSVSLQGVIFGEPQIGFVNTRLSSADVTVRLNVIAGDFLRSVKQVGRPARVVESFSISEGMGYWVQAQASLRLEQSSTHRFASVVLDMATMVNVTTNLGATEYANRVLGSELQKTFGYVPEYRRSYNLVRFDTRDYGPLSPESMLLRTQAAPWAADPGKGREGDGALLVFMKLGVDVLVGRQPGPAFDFPYPIPEEATGIPGALILDPTIETLGAGGPLDVLRPITLSTGHVFSANDAHKPHDWIIFGAWRPGEKSLEVKPGVTHVRAAHQQHFELQGAPGPVSWQARNLLRPGVSGAFQGNTYTAQGTGGFAQDQQLVVVTARYPQGAGEGVRHALVVEQARPVAVAPRVASWVEGQSDIELRAQSVDEGVLQWELLDDALGVLTDLGGGKARFKPHVPDTPLPSVRVQHIVVTDKTSGNSTKCSVVIFAWAPDLVIEPGHVGQLQSATPIAFSVSNSSRKISWEIFGEGEIDPETGVYTPPEASTLPVCVIMADDGDDRTGYAMVELLQQSESRAYKSSWTGMATFTLHVIGHHTCYANGWQQVEIEVRVEAKDNDSQPVQISDADLATLQLRAEGWDNEFPFLSNDEEGISVESGFTWAVSRAPNKVDPPAPTDTFAAPPMTMNERRVRFYIHTRQATTLEIYAGIQNAETFVWQYSNVSEAGKVKVTGRTVPNFTRQQYEFERVRVEDESAKSPIAGDDFIYVDNTMDYWRLKNVIHNGQPRKFISMILAPGTNKSLLRWASEQLKDHYCSYTGLQFMPFKEPAADHLKLYMDGLLYRMAYQRGHVLPTLNTHFGARTGELMISLRRTDAMQFWDDRSTGLPYQAHLRNLIHIELIDQLGNSHKLVINFGVPEGEDKEAQVCDCLILTV
;
A
#
# COMPACT_ATOMS: atom_id res chain seq x y z
N MET A 1 -12.39 -37.21 3.00
CA MET A 1 -12.29 -35.85 2.45
C MET A 1 -12.51 -35.94 0.95
N ALA A 2 -13.44 -35.15 0.41
CA ALA A 2 -13.71 -35.15 -1.03
C ALA A 2 -12.56 -34.43 -1.75
N SER A 3 -12.02 -35.04 -2.80
CA SER A 3 -11.02 -34.41 -3.67
C SER A 3 -11.67 -33.23 -4.39
N HIS A 4 -11.11 -32.01 -4.25
CA HIS A 4 -11.56 -30.81 -4.98
C HIS A 4 -10.83 -30.72 -6.33
N SER A 5 -10.98 -31.77 -7.14
CA SER A 5 -10.35 -31.84 -8.45
C SER A 5 -11.08 -30.99 -9.49
N LYS A 6 -10.38 -30.66 -10.57
CA LYS A 6 -10.96 -30.00 -11.73
C LYS A 6 -12.18 -30.73 -12.27
N GLN A 7 -12.15 -32.07 -12.32
CA GLN A 7 -13.28 -32.86 -12.82
C GLN A 7 -14.51 -32.70 -11.92
N VAL A 8 -14.33 -32.71 -10.60
CA VAL A 8 -15.41 -32.48 -9.63
C VAL A 8 -16.02 -31.09 -9.81
N LEU A 9 -15.18 -30.07 -10.01
CA LEU A 9 -15.65 -28.71 -10.28
C LEU A 9 -16.46 -28.62 -11.58
N LEU A 10 -15.99 -29.24 -12.67
CA LEU A 10 -16.73 -29.29 -13.93
C LEU A 10 -18.09 -29.99 -13.77
N ASP A 11 -18.16 -31.06 -13.00
CA ASP A 11 -19.41 -31.77 -12.75
C ASP A 11 -20.39 -30.96 -11.87
N LEU A 12 -19.89 -30.10 -10.97
CA LEU A 12 -20.71 -29.13 -10.26
C LEU A 12 -21.27 -28.05 -11.20
N LEU A 13 -20.42 -27.50 -12.08
CA LEU A 13 -20.82 -26.48 -13.05
C LEU A 13 -21.77 -27.00 -14.15
N LYS A 14 -21.90 -28.32 -14.31
CA LYS A 14 -22.93 -28.94 -15.16
C LYS A 14 -24.32 -28.96 -14.54
N LYS A 15 -24.48 -28.63 -13.24
CA LYS A 15 -25.78 -28.63 -12.58
C LYS A 15 -26.59 -27.36 -12.82
N GLY A 16 -25.95 -26.27 -13.25
CA GLY A 16 -26.58 -24.99 -13.54
C GLY A 16 -25.59 -23.84 -13.50
N THR A 17 -26.10 -22.62 -13.68
CA THR A 17 -25.27 -21.41 -13.58
C THR A 17 -24.94 -21.09 -12.12
N VAL A 18 -23.68 -20.74 -11.87
CA VAL A 18 -23.14 -20.29 -10.58
C VAL A 18 -22.87 -18.78 -10.58
N ARG A 19 -23.08 -18.09 -11.70
CA ARG A 19 -22.85 -16.64 -11.79
C ARG A 19 -23.88 -15.79 -11.05
N HIS A 20 -25.02 -16.35 -10.64
CA HIS A 20 -26.08 -15.63 -9.91
C HIS A 20 -26.51 -14.29 -10.57
N GLY A 21 -26.53 -14.24 -11.91
CA GLY A 21 -26.88 -13.07 -12.71
C GLY A 21 -25.73 -12.12 -13.04
N TRP A 22 -24.52 -12.37 -12.56
CA TRP A 22 -23.31 -11.61 -12.92
C TRP A 22 -22.78 -12.01 -14.31
N GLY A 23 -22.13 -11.07 -15.00
CA GLY A 23 -21.54 -11.30 -16.33
C GLY A 23 -20.26 -12.12 -16.28
N GLY A 24 -19.46 -11.89 -15.24
CA GLY A 24 -18.23 -12.64 -15.00
C GLY A 24 -17.85 -12.69 -13.52
N VAL A 25 -17.04 -13.68 -13.16
CA VAL A 25 -16.40 -13.82 -11.86
C VAL A 25 -14.93 -14.17 -12.07
N VAL A 26 -14.01 -13.35 -11.58
CA VAL A 26 -12.57 -13.67 -11.56
C VAL A 26 -12.14 -14.04 -10.15
N ALA A 27 -11.30 -15.07 -10.04
CA ALA A 27 -10.70 -15.53 -8.79
C ALA A 27 -9.21 -15.19 -8.76
N LEU A 28 -8.83 -14.42 -7.75
CA LEU A 28 -7.48 -13.97 -7.47
C LEU A 28 -6.95 -14.73 -6.26
N ASP A 29 -5.91 -15.55 -6.47
CA ASP A 29 -5.34 -16.40 -5.44
C ASP A 29 -4.59 -15.60 -4.35
N ARG A 30 -4.56 -16.15 -3.13
CA ARG A 30 -3.85 -15.57 -1.99
C ARG A 30 -2.39 -15.23 -2.30
N ALA A 31 -1.67 -16.09 -3.01
CA ALA A 31 -0.25 -15.86 -3.30
C ALA A 31 -0.07 -14.60 -4.16
N LEU A 32 -0.97 -14.36 -5.13
CA LEU A 32 -0.94 -13.12 -5.92
C LEU A 32 -1.11 -11.89 -5.03
N LEU A 33 -2.13 -11.90 -4.17
CA LEU A 33 -2.45 -10.76 -3.32
C LEU A 33 -1.34 -10.47 -2.31
N ASN A 34 -0.67 -11.49 -1.77
CA ASN A 34 0.47 -11.31 -0.88
C ASN A 34 1.72 -10.79 -1.60
N ILE A 35 1.93 -11.15 -2.88
CA ILE A 35 2.99 -10.55 -3.69
C ILE A 35 2.69 -9.05 -3.91
N GLU A 36 1.45 -8.68 -4.25
CA GLU A 36 1.06 -7.27 -4.38
C GLU A 36 1.27 -6.51 -3.05
N LEU A 37 0.86 -7.07 -1.91
CA LEU A 37 1.08 -6.45 -0.59
C LEU A 37 2.55 -6.22 -0.29
N ARG A 38 3.42 -7.20 -0.57
CA ARG A 38 4.86 -7.05 -0.41
C ARG A 38 5.42 -5.95 -1.28
N GLU A 39 5.11 -5.94 -2.57
CA GLU A 39 5.63 -4.90 -3.47
C GLU A 39 5.14 -3.51 -3.04
N ARG A 40 3.87 -3.37 -2.61
CA ARG A 40 3.37 -2.09 -2.06
C ARG A 40 4.03 -1.70 -0.76
N PHE A 41 4.36 -2.65 0.11
CA PHE A 41 5.14 -2.41 1.32
C PHE A 41 6.56 -1.91 0.99
N LEU A 42 7.24 -2.53 0.02
CA LEU A 42 8.57 -2.11 -0.42
C LEU A 42 8.56 -0.74 -1.12
N GLU A 43 7.56 -0.47 -1.96
CA GLU A 43 7.32 0.84 -2.55
C GLU A 43 7.09 1.91 -1.47
N ALA A 44 6.24 1.63 -0.49
CA ALA A 44 5.96 2.55 0.61
C ALA A 44 7.22 2.92 1.42
N LEU A 45 8.12 1.96 1.66
CA LEU A 45 9.42 2.22 2.29
C LEU A 45 10.29 3.17 1.45
N GLY A 46 10.37 2.94 0.13
CA GLY A 46 11.15 3.76 -0.79
C GLY A 46 10.60 5.17 -0.99
N GLU A 47 9.27 5.30 -0.99
CA GLU A 47 8.54 6.56 -1.18
C GLU A 47 8.32 7.35 0.11
N ARG A 48 8.68 6.75 1.27
CA ARG A 48 8.51 7.34 2.61
C ARG A 48 7.04 7.55 2.97
N THR A 49 6.21 6.58 2.58
CA THR A 49 4.76 6.50 2.81
C THR A 49 4.41 5.23 3.60
N PHE A 50 5.28 4.83 4.52
CA PHE A 50 5.12 3.64 5.38
C PHE A 50 4.71 4.03 6.80
N VAL A 51 4.20 3.11 7.62
CA VAL A 51 3.92 3.33 9.04
C VAL A 51 5.23 3.55 9.81
N GLU A 52 5.39 4.68 10.50
CA GLU A 52 6.55 5.00 11.32
C GLU A 52 6.79 3.95 12.42
N PRO A 53 8.03 3.84 12.95
CA PRO A 53 8.27 3.04 14.14
C PRO A 53 7.34 3.46 15.27
N LEU A 54 6.68 2.48 15.86
CA LEU A 54 5.61 2.70 16.84
C LEU A 54 6.17 2.75 18.26
N MET A 55 5.62 3.66 19.05
CA MET A 55 5.74 3.68 20.49
C MET A 55 4.38 3.33 21.08
N LEU A 56 4.38 2.44 22.06
CA LEU A 56 3.15 2.03 22.73
C LEU A 56 3.43 1.75 24.20
N ASP A 57 2.75 2.47 25.09
CA ASP A 57 2.67 2.13 26.50
C ASP A 57 1.25 1.65 26.82
N ALA A 58 1.14 0.52 27.51
CA ALA A 58 -0.15 -0.06 27.85
C ALA A 58 -0.12 -0.76 29.20
N ASP A 59 -1.18 -0.57 29.99
CA ASP A 59 -1.45 -1.36 31.18
C ASP A 59 -2.17 -2.65 30.79
N LEU A 60 -1.59 -3.80 31.13
CA LEU A 60 -2.04 -5.15 30.74
C LEU A 60 -3.08 -5.76 31.69
N ASP A 61 -3.51 -5.04 32.72
CA ASP A 61 -4.47 -5.48 33.72
C ASP A 61 -5.36 -4.31 34.18
N GLU A 62 -6.57 -4.61 34.67
CA GLU A 62 -7.51 -3.57 35.14
C GLU A 62 -6.98 -2.78 36.33
N SER A 63 -6.06 -3.38 37.11
CA SER A 63 -5.43 -2.72 38.25
C SER A 63 -4.23 -1.84 37.91
N ALA A 64 -3.85 -1.74 36.62
CA ALA A 64 -2.66 -1.02 36.16
C ALA A 64 -1.39 -1.39 36.94
N GLN A 65 -1.29 -2.67 37.32
CA GLN A 65 -0.13 -3.22 38.01
C GLN A 65 0.84 -3.88 37.05
N VAL A 66 0.44 -4.21 35.83
CA VAL A 66 1.34 -4.77 34.81
C VAL A 66 1.35 -3.81 33.65
N SER A 67 2.50 -3.26 33.28
CA SER A 67 2.64 -2.38 32.13
C SER A 67 3.62 -2.92 31.12
N VAL A 68 3.39 -2.60 29.85
CA VAL A 68 4.30 -2.85 28.74
C VAL A 68 4.64 -1.54 28.06
N SER A 69 5.91 -1.38 27.73
CA SER A 69 6.43 -0.35 26.84
C SER A 69 7.02 -1.03 25.61
N LEU A 70 6.48 -0.69 24.44
CA LEU A 70 7.01 -1.03 23.14
C LEU A 70 7.69 0.20 22.57
N GLN A 71 8.95 0.08 22.17
CA GLN A 71 9.71 1.20 21.63
C GLN A 71 10.26 0.90 20.25
N GLY A 72 10.02 1.81 19.30
CA GLY A 72 10.51 1.70 17.93
C GLY A 72 10.07 0.41 17.23
N VAL A 73 8.85 -0.08 17.51
CA VAL A 73 8.34 -1.32 16.92
C VAL A 73 8.03 -1.10 15.44
N ILE A 74 8.58 -1.98 14.60
CA ILE A 74 8.38 -1.95 13.16
C ILE A 74 7.75 -3.27 12.72
N PHE A 75 6.74 -3.17 11.86
CA PHE A 75 6.08 -4.31 11.26
C PHE A 75 6.64 -4.62 9.88
N GLY A 76 6.68 -5.91 9.56
CA GLY A 76 6.98 -6.39 8.21
C GLY A 76 5.81 -6.22 7.26
N GLU A 77 5.97 -6.80 6.07
CA GLU A 77 4.91 -6.79 5.05
C GLU A 77 3.60 -7.40 5.59
N PRO A 78 2.44 -6.77 5.32
CA PRO A 78 1.15 -7.38 5.61
C PRO A 78 0.94 -8.63 4.76
N GLN A 79 0.45 -9.69 5.41
CA GLN A 79 0.07 -10.93 4.76
C GLN A 79 -1.40 -11.22 5.02
N ILE A 80 -2.14 -11.59 3.98
CA ILE A 80 -3.54 -12.00 4.11
C ILE A 80 -3.71 -13.51 4.00
N GLY A 81 -4.72 -14.00 4.73
CA GLY A 81 -5.21 -15.37 4.69
C GLY A 81 -6.73 -15.41 4.74
N PHE A 82 -7.31 -16.49 4.23
CA PHE A 82 -8.76 -16.66 4.08
C PHE A 82 -9.39 -17.49 5.19
N VAL A 83 -8.79 -17.48 6.38
CA VAL A 83 -9.30 -18.19 7.56
C VAL A 83 -10.65 -17.60 7.99
N ASN A 84 -11.65 -18.47 8.25
CA ASN A 84 -13.01 -18.09 8.67
C ASN A 84 -13.75 -17.11 7.74
N THR A 85 -13.36 -17.04 6.47
CA THR A 85 -14.03 -16.16 5.49
C THR A 85 -15.41 -16.68 5.08
N ARG A 86 -16.27 -15.76 4.65
CA ARG A 86 -17.64 -16.06 4.21
C ARG A 86 -17.87 -15.43 2.85
N LEU A 87 -18.51 -16.18 1.95
CA LEU A 87 -18.90 -15.68 0.63
C LEU A 87 -19.87 -14.48 0.67
N SER A 88 -20.46 -14.16 1.82
CA SER A 88 -21.31 -12.99 2.01
C SER A 88 -20.52 -11.70 2.26
N SER A 89 -19.22 -11.77 2.56
CA SER A 89 -18.36 -10.62 2.88
C SER A 89 -17.04 -10.68 2.11
N ALA A 90 -16.22 -9.64 2.26
CA ALA A 90 -14.89 -9.52 1.66
C ALA A 90 -13.81 -9.52 2.76
N ASP A 91 -14.05 -10.29 3.83
CA ASP A 91 -13.18 -10.29 5.01
C ASP A 91 -11.95 -11.18 4.77
N VAL A 92 -10.85 -10.81 5.40
CA VAL A 92 -9.58 -11.54 5.40
C VAL A 92 -8.96 -11.47 6.79
N THR A 93 -8.16 -12.48 7.11
CA THR A 93 -7.24 -12.43 8.25
C THR A 93 -5.96 -11.78 7.81
N VAL A 94 -5.56 -10.69 8.46
CA VAL A 94 -4.28 -10.00 8.20
C VAL A 94 -3.30 -10.38 9.30
N ARG A 95 -2.06 -10.66 8.91
CA ARG A 95 -0.93 -10.90 9.81
C ARG A 95 0.22 -9.96 9.47
N LEU A 96 0.81 -9.38 10.51
CA LEU A 96 2.01 -8.54 10.46
C LEU A 96 3.05 -9.19 11.36
N ASN A 97 4.22 -9.52 10.83
CA ASN A 97 5.35 -9.92 11.68
C ASN A 97 5.96 -8.69 12.35
N VAL A 98 6.42 -8.82 13.59
CA VAL A 98 7.22 -7.77 14.22
C VAL A 98 8.67 -8.00 13.82
N ILE A 99 9.22 -7.10 13.00
CA ILE A 99 10.55 -7.31 12.43
C ILE A 99 11.66 -6.73 13.28
N ALA A 100 11.38 -5.67 14.06
CA ALA A 100 12.28 -4.99 14.97
C ALA A 100 11.51 -4.21 16.05
N GLY A 101 12.19 -3.87 17.15
CA GLY A 101 11.68 -3.03 18.23
C GLY A 101 12.18 -3.51 19.59
N ASP A 102 11.98 -2.71 20.64
CA ASP A 102 12.30 -3.08 22.01
C ASP A 102 11.02 -3.32 22.81
N PHE A 103 11.06 -4.34 23.67
CA PHE A 103 9.97 -4.74 24.54
C PHE A 103 10.42 -4.65 26.00
N LEU A 104 9.67 -3.92 26.81
CA LEU A 104 9.86 -3.84 28.25
C LEU A 104 8.54 -4.12 28.97
N ARG A 105 8.50 -5.14 29.83
CA ARG A 105 7.37 -5.40 30.73
C ARG A 105 7.78 -5.09 32.16
N SER A 106 6.95 -4.30 32.85
CA SER A 106 7.13 -3.96 34.25
C SER A 106 5.90 -4.34 35.08
N VAL A 107 6.11 -4.58 36.37
CA VAL A 107 5.03 -4.85 37.34
C VAL A 107 5.17 -3.90 38.53
N LYS A 108 4.08 -3.23 38.90
CA LYS A 108 3.95 -2.29 40.00
C LYS A 108 2.80 -2.72 40.91
N GLN A 109 3.13 -3.32 42.05
CA GLN A 109 2.14 -3.69 43.05
C GLN A 109 1.73 -2.48 43.92
N VAL A 110 0.52 -2.49 44.47
CA VAL A 110 0.06 -1.43 45.36
C VAL A 110 1.00 -1.30 46.56
N GLY A 111 1.49 -0.08 46.79
CA GLY A 111 2.42 0.21 47.90
C GLY A 111 3.88 -0.20 47.65
N ARG A 112 4.20 -0.77 46.48
CA ARG A 112 5.57 -1.16 46.11
C ARG A 112 6.07 -0.43 44.85
N PRO A 113 7.40 -0.25 44.70
CA PRO A 113 8.02 0.26 43.48
C PRO A 113 7.75 -0.63 42.26
N ALA A 114 7.88 -0.06 41.06
CA ALA A 114 7.83 -0.83 39.83
C ALA A 114 9.09 -1.71 39.69
N ARG A 115 8.91 -2.92 39.17
CA ARG A 115 9.98 -3.89 38.89
C ARG A 115 9.92 -4.30 37.43
N VAL A 116 11.05 -4.27 36.73
CA VAL A 116 11.17 -4.84 35.39
C VAL A 116 11.08 -6.36 35.46
N VAL A 117 10.20 -6.95 34.67
CA VAL A 117 9.95 -8.39 34.63
C VAL A 117 10.54 -9.01 33.37
N GLU A 118 10.45 -8.36 32.22
CA GLU A 118 11.05 -8.82 30.97
C GLU A 118 11.58 -7.62 30.18
N SER A 119 12.76 -7.78 29.59
CA SER A 119 13.32 -6.83 28.64
C SER A 119 14.08 -7.55 27.53
N PHE A 120 13.84 -7.16 26.27
CA PHE A 120 14.54 -7.68 25.10
C PHE A 120 14.29 -6.83 23.84
N SER A 121 15.22 -6.92 22.89
CA SER A 121 14.99 -6.49 21.51
C SER A 121 14.34 -7.62 20.71
N ILE A 122 13.28 -7.28 19.99
CA ILE A 122 12.51 -8.20 19.14
C ILE A 122 13.29 -8.45 17.86
N SER A 123 13.34 -9.71 17.42
CA SER A 123 13.74 -10.08 16.06
C SER A 123 12.64 -10.85 15.33
N GLU A 124 12.54 -10.68 14.01
CA GLU A 124 11.48 -11.33 13.22
C GLU A 124 11.36 -12.84 13.47
N GLY A 125 12.46 -13.59 13.46
CA GLY A 125 12.39 -15.04 13.64
C GLY A 125 12.25 -15.51 15.10
N MET A 126 12.09 -14.61 16.07
CA MET A 126 11.47 -14.98 17.36
C MET A 126 9.97 -15.28 17.20
N GLY A 127 9.38 -14.95 16.04
CA GLY A 127 8.02 -15.30 15.67
C GLY A 127 6.97 -14.44 16.38
N TYR A 128 7.29 -13.19 16.69
CA TYR A 128 6.31 -12.22 17.20
C TYR A 128 5.47 -11.65 16.06
N TRP A 129 4.17 -11.48 16.30
CA TRP A 129 3.22 -11.07 15.27
C TRP A 129 2.04 -10.30 15.85
N VAL A 130 1.36 -9.57 14.97
CA VAL A 130 0.03 -8.98 15.18
C VAL A 130 -0.92 -9.57 14.14
N GLN A 131 -2.12 -9.95 14.55
CA GLN A 131 -3.13 -10.54 13.69
C GLN A 131 -4.47 -9.86 13.91
N ALA A 132 -5.21 -9.64 12.84
CA ALA A 132 -6.51 -8.99 12.86
C ALA A 132 -7.45 -9.57 11.79
N GLN A 133 -8.73 -9.25 11.90
CA GLN A 133 -9.67 -9.35 10.78
C GLN A 133 -9.76 -7.98 10.10
N ALA A 134 -9.78 -7.94 8.77
CA ALA A 134 -10.01 -6.73 7.99
C ALA A 134 -10.92 -7.03 6.80
N SER A 135 -11.59 -6.02 6.26
CA SER A 135 -12.42 -6.16 5.06
C SER A 135 -11.74 -5.47 3.88
N LEU A 136 -11.60 -6.19 2.77
CA LEU A 136 -11.15 -5.60 1.50
C LEU A 136 -12.28 -4.73 0.93
N ARG A 137 -11.95 -3.50 0.54
CA ARG A 137 -12.93 -2.55 -0.02
C ARG A 137 -12.62 -2.26 -1.47
N LEU A 138 -13.67 -1.98 -2.24
CA LEU A 138 -13.54 -1.40 -3.56
C LEU A 138 -13.66 0.12 -3.39
N GLU A 139 -12.57 0.84 -3.66
CA GLU A 139 -12.52 2.29 -3.55
C GLU A 139 -12.42 2.89 -4.95
N GLN A 140 -13.35 3.79 -5.27
CA GLN A 140 -13.35 4.51 -6.52
C GLN A 140 -12.45 5.74 -6.37
N SER A 141 -11.55 5.98 -7.31
CA SER A 141 -10.75 7.21 -7.30
C SER A 141 -11.65 8.43 -7.49
N SER A 142 -11.29 9.58 -6.91
CA SER A 142 -12.17 10.74 -6.95
C SER A 142 -12.42 11.23 -8.37
N THR A 143 -11.45 11.02 -9.27
CA THR A 143 -11.52 11.36 -10.69
C THR A 143 -12.28 10.32 -11.53
N HIS A 144 -12.83 9.26 -10.93
CA HIS A 144 -13.50 8.13 -11.58
C HIS A 144 -12.67 7.38 -12.61
N ARG A 145 -11.34 7.54 -12.60
CA ARG A 145 -10.43 6.95 -13.60
C ARG A 145 -10.02 5.51 -13.29
N PHE A 146 -10.20 5.08 -12.05
CA PHE A 146 -9.96 3.71 -11.66
C PHE A 146 -10.72 3.37 -10.38
N ALA A 147 -10.92 2.09 -10.16
CA ALA A 147 -11.31 1.54 -8.88
C ALA A 147 -10.18 0.64 -8.35
N SER A 148 -9.94 0.63 -7.05
CA SER A 148 -8.89 -0.19 -6.44
C SER A 148 -9.47 -1.08 -5.35
N VAL A 149 -8.94 -2.30 -5.25
CA VAL A 149 -9.12 -3.16 -4.07
C VAL A 149 -8.11 -2.71 -3.03
N VAL A 150 -8.62 -2.24 -1.89
CA VAL A 150 -7.81 -1.61 -0.84
C VAL A 150 -7.88 -2.43 0.45
N LEU A 151 -6.72 -2.62 1.07
CA LEU A 151 -6.58 -3.04 2.46
C LEU A 151 -6.14 -1.81 3.29
N ASP A 152 -7.00 -1.35 4.18
CA ASP A 152 -6.71 -0.23 5.10
C ASP A 152 -6.58 -0.77 6.54
N MET A 153 -5.41 -0.57 7.16
CA MET A 153 -5.13 -1.08 8.50
C MET A 153 -6.02 -0.47 9.59
N ALA A 154 -6.62 0.70 9.38
CA ALA A 154 -7.56 1.25 10.36
C ALA A 154 -8.90 0.52 10.41
N THR A 155 -9.21 -0.29 9.39
CA THR A 155 -10.39 -1.16 9.38
C THR A 155 -10.19 -2.46 10.15
N MET A 156 -8.98 -2.71 10.66
CA MET A 156 -8.67 -3.91 11.42
C MET A 156 -9.50 -3.96 12.70
N VAL A 157 -10.10 -5.13 12.94
CA VAL A 157 -10.88 -5.45 14.14
C VAL A 157 -10.42 -6.77 14.73
N ASN A 158 -10.78 -7.01 16.00
CA ASN A 158 -10.35 -8.20 16.75
C ASN A 158 -8.82 -8.37 16.71
N VAL A 159 -8.10 -7.26 16.83
CA VAL A 159 -6.64 -7.25 16.80
C VAL A 159 -6.12 -8.00 18.03
N THR A 160 -5.17 -8.90 17.81
CA THR A 160 -4.49 -9.67 18.85
C THR A 160 -3.02 -9.85 18.48
N THR A 161 -2.19 -10.19 19.46
CA THR A 161 -0.76 -10.44 19.29
C THR A 161 -0.33 -11.68 20.06
N ASN A 162 0.96 -12.02 20.01
CA ASN A 162 1.63 -12.96 20.91
C ASN A 162 2.78 -12.32 21.70
N LEU A 163 2.81 -10.99 21.80
CA LEU A 163 3.77 -10.21 22.60
C LEU A 163 3.50 -10.29 24.11
N GLY A 164 2.23 -10.45 24.51
CA GLY A 164 1.83 -10.60 25.90
C GLY A 164 1.91 -12.05 26.40
N ALA A 165 2.17 -12.22 27.69
CA ALA A 165 2.29 -13.53 28.34
C ALA A 165 0.95 -14.28 28.48
N THR A 166 -0.19 -13.60 28.36
CA THR A 166 -1.53 -14.21 28.50
C THR A 166 -2.42 -13.81 27.33
N GLU A 167 -3.47 -14.59 27.08
CA GLU A 167 -4.46 -14.24 26.05
C GLU A 167 -5.15 -12.89 26.34
N TYR A 168 -5.40 -12.57 27.61
CA TYR A 168 -5.93 -11.27 28.01
C TYR A 168 -4.96 -10.13 27.65
N ALA A 169 -3.69 -10.23 28.03
CA ALA A 169 -2.67 -9.23 27.71
C ALA A 169 -2.52 -9.04 26.19
N ASN A 170 -2.58 -10.14 25.43
CA ASN A 170 -2.53 -10.10 23.96
C ASN A 170 -3.72 -9.34 23.34
N ARG A 171 -4.91 -9.47 23.91
CA ARG A 171 -6.09 -8.70 23.47
C ARG A 171 -6.02 -7.23 23.87
N VAL A 172 -5.50 -6.92 25.07
CA VAL A 172 -5.31 -5.53 25.51
C VAL A 172 -4.30 -4.82 24.61
N LEU A 173 -3.11 -5.42 24.41
CA LEU A 173 -2.12 -4.89 23.47
C LEU A 173 -2.68 -4.77 22.05
N GLY A 174 -3.43 -5.76 21.60
CA GLY A 174 -4.11 -5.71 20.31
C GLY A 174 -5.08 -4.53 20.19
N SER A 175 -5.86 -4.25 21.24
CA SER A 175 -6.77 -3.09 21.26
C SER A 175 -6.04 -1.75 21.21
N GLU A 176 -4.89 -1.63 21.87
CA GLU A 176 -4.09 -0.40 21.80
C GLU A 176 -3.45 -0.23 20.43
N LEU A 177 -2.89 -1.31 19.85
CA LEU A 177 -2.38 -1.30 18.46
C LEU A 177 -3.45 -0.91 17.44
N GLN A 178 -4.69 -1.39 17.62
CA GLN A 178 -5.81 -1.01 16.76
C GLN A 178 -6.05 0.51 16.78
N LYS A 179 -6.02 1.13 17.96
CA LYS A 179 -6.16 2.59 18.09
C LYS A 179 -4.99 3.30 17.40
N THR A 180 -3.77 2.81 17.58
CA THR A 180 -2.57 3.42 16.98
C THR A 180 -2.63 3.39 15.46
N PHE A 181 -3.01 2.27 14.84
CA PHE A 181 -3.23 2.21 13.39
C PHE A 181 -4.34 3.18 12.92
N GLY A 182 -5.36 3.39 13.76
CA GLY A 182 -6.42 4.36 13.52
C GLY A 182 -5.95 5.82 13.46
N TYR A 183 -4.83 6.16 14.11
CA TYR A 183 -4.25 7.52 14.08
C TYR A 183 -3.26 7.75 12.94
N VAL A 184 -2.70 6.68 12.33
CA VAL A 184 -1.76 6.80 11.21
C VAL A 184 -2.50 7.35 9.97
N PRO A 185 -1.98 8.37 9.26
CA PRO A 185 -2.61 8.88 8.04
C PRO A 185 -2.87 7.79 6.99
N GLU A 186 -4.01 7.90 6.29
CA GLU A 186 -4.50 6.88 5.35
C GLU A 186 -3.46 6.47 4.29
N TYR A 187 -2.75 7.45 3.71
CA TYR A 187 -1.72 7.23 2.68
C TYR A 187 -0.50 6.44 3.18
N ARG A 188 -0.37 6.19 4.50
CA ARG A 188 0.72 5.42 5.12
C ARG A 188 0.32 4.04 5.59
N ARG A 189 -0.99 3.77 5.69
CA ARG A 189 -1.56 2.54 6.24
C ARG A 189 -2.46 1.76 5.27
N SER A 190 -2.61 2.26 4.04
CA SER A 190 -3.51 1.69 3.03
C SER A 190 -2.73 1.11 1.86
N TYR A 191 -3.08 -0.10 1.45
CA TYR A 191 -2.41 -0.86 0.40
C TYR A 191 -3.37 -1.14 -0.76
N ASN A 192 -3.01 -0.67 -1.96
CA ASN A 192 -3.74 -0.93 -3.20
C ASN A 192 -3.29 -2.26 -3.82
N LEU A 193 -4.16 -3.27 -3.78
CA LEU A 193 -3.87 -4.64 -4.23
C LEU A 193 -4.09 -4.84 -5.73
N VAL A 194 -5.25 -4.41 -6.22
CA VAL A 194 -5.70 -4.66 -7.59
C VAL A 194 -6.41 -3.43 -8.08
N ARG A 195 -6.03 -2.93 -9.25
CA ARG A 195 -6.65 -1.75 -9.82
C ARG A 195 -7.41 -2.10 -11.10
N PHE A 196 -8.56 -1.48 -11.28
CA PHE A 196 -9.41 -1.58 -12.46
C PHE A 196 -9.42 -0.23 -13.17
N ASP A 197 -8.79 -0.14 -14.35
CA ASP A 197 -8.80 1.08 -15.17
C ASP A 197 -10.17 1.25 -15.84
N THR A 198 -10.95 2.22 -15.38
CA THR A 198 -12.29 2.50 -15.93
C THR A 198 -12.23 3.19 -17.29
N ARG A 199 -11.04 3.62 -17.73
CA ARG A 199 -10.81 4.23 -19.04
C ARG A 199 -10.60 3.23 -20.17
N ASP A 200 -10.79 1.95 -19.89
CA ASP A 200 -10.69 0.89 -20.90
C ASP A 200 -11.76 1.03 -21.99
N TYR A 201 -12.95 1.51 -21.59
CA TYR A 201 -14.14 1.79 -22.42
C TYR A 201 -14.67 0.63 -23.28
N GLY A 202 -14.03 -0.54 -23.25
CA GLY A 202 -14.45 -1.75 -23.93
C GLY A 202 -15.89 -2.16 -23.60
N PRO A 203 -16.54 -2.91 -24.51
CA PRO A 203 -17.89 -3.44 -24.27
C PRO A 203 -17.89 -4.53 -23.18
N LEU A 204 -16.76 -5.21 -22.98
CA LEU A 204 -16.58 -6.24 -21.95
C LEU A 204 -15.95 -5.72 -20.65
N SER A 205 -15.62 -4.42 -20.57
CA SER A 205 -15.06 -3.85 -19.35
C SER A 205 -16.11 -3.89 -18.21
N PRO A 206 -15.71 -4.20 -16.97
CA PRO A 206 -16.62 -4.16 -15.83
C PRO A 206 -17.14 -2.75 -15.56
N GLU A 207 -18.45 -2.61 -15.36
CA GLU A 207 -19.09 -1.34 -14.99
C GLU A 207 -19.44 -1.28 -13.50
N SER A 208 -19.62 -2.44 -12.88
CA SER A 208 -19.88 -2.57 -11.44
C SER A 208 -19.27 -3.87 -10.95
N MET A 209 -18.72 -3.84 -9.74
CA MET A 209 -17.99 -4.95 -9.16
C MET A 209 -18.45 -5.22 -7.73
N LEU A 210 -18.40 -6.48 -7.34
CA LEU A 210 -18.65 -6.93 -5.98
C LEU A 210 -17.53 -7.86 -5.53
N LEU A 211 -16.85 -7.46 -4.45
CA LEU A 211 -15.78 -8.24 -3.84
C LEU A 211 -16.36 -9.26 -2.87
N ARG A 212 -15.85 -10.50 -2.92
CA ARG A 212 -16.10 -11.57 -1.95
C ARG A 212 -14.87 -12.39 -1.67
N THR A 213 -14.80 -12.98 -0.49
CA THR A 213 -13.70 -13.88 -0.12
C THR A 213 -14.21 -15.30 0.09
N GLN A 214 -13.38 -16.27 -0.28
CA GLN A 214 -13.69 -17.68 -0.09
C GLN A 214 -12.43 -18.46 0.30
N ALA A 215 -12.50 -19.15 1.43
CA ALA A 215 -11.50 -20.12 1.84
C ALA A 215 -11.45 -21.30 0.85
N ALA A 216 -10.25 -21.78 0.53
CA ALA A 216 -10.12 -22.99 -0.25
C ALA A 216 -10.64 -24.20 0.55
N PRO A 217 -11.19 -25.24 -0.08
CA PRO A 217 -11.73 -26.43 0.62
C PRO A 217 -10.71 -27.17 1.50
N TRP A 218 -9.42 -27.04 1.19
CA TRP A 218 -8.31 -27.63 1.94
C TRP A 218 -7.66 -26.66 2.95
N ALA A 219 -8.15 -25.41 3.06
CA ALA A 219 -7.53 -24.36 3.86
C ALA A 219 -7.58 -24.61 5.38
N ALA A 220 -8.36 -25.59 5.83
CA ALA A 220 -8.45 -25.98 7.23
C ALA A 220 -7.57 -27.20 7.58
N ASP A 221 -6.82 -27.76 6.62
CA ASP A 221 -5.96 -28.93 6.82
C ASP A 221 -4.56 -28.51 7.32
N PRO A 222 -4.26 -28.67 8.63
CA PRO A 222 -2.98 -28.23 9.20
C PRO A 222 -1.82 -29.11 8.71
N GLY A 223 -2.10 -30.34 8.25
CA GLY A 223 -1.08 -31.31 7.86
C GLY A 223 -0.43 -31.05 6.49
N LYS A 224 -0.96 -30.08 5.72
CA LYS A 224 -0.47 -29.75 4.37
C LYS A 224 0.29 -28.42 4.27
N GLY A 225 0.35 -27.63 5.35
CA GLY A 225 0.95 -26.28 5.32
C GLY A 225 0.19 -25.30 4.42
N ARG A 226 -1.10 -25.55 4.16
CA ARG A 226 -1.98 -24.76 3.27
C ARG A 226 -3.06 -24.00 4.06
N GLU A 227 -2.79 -23.76 5.34
CA GLU A 227 -3.71 -23.05 6.22
C GLU A 227 -3.93 -21.63 5.71
N GLY A 228 -5.20 -21.23 5.61
CA GLY A 228 -5.59 -19.90 5.12
C GLY A 228 -5.52 -19.72 3.61
N ASP A 229 -5.33 -20.78 2.82
CA ASP A 229 -5.52 -20.76 1.35
C ASP A 229 -6.92 -20.25 0.99
N GLY A 230 -7.03 -19.51 -0.10
CA GLY A 230 -8.30 -18.98 -0.57
C GLY A 230 -8.13 -17.99 -1.70
N ALA A 231 -9.24 -17.37 -2.10
CA ALA A 231 -9.25 -16.42 -3.21
C ALA A 231 -10.19 -15.24 -2.95
N LEU A 232 -9.78 -14.08 -3.47
CA LEU A 232 -10.67 -12.94 -3.69
C LEU A 232 -11.44 -13.20 -4.98
N LEU A 233 -12.76 -13.23 -4.87
CA LEU A 233 -13.70 -13.32 -5.97
C LEU A 233 -14.20 -11.92 -6.31
N VAL A 234 -14.04 -11.52 -7.57
CA VAL A 234 -14.59 -10.26 -8.09
C VAL A 234 -15.71 -10.60 -9.05
N PHE A 235 -16.94 -10.39 -8.61
CA PHE A 235 -18.14 -10.52 -9.43
C PHE A 235 -18.32 -9.23 -10.22
N MET A 236 -18.53 -9.33 -11.53
CA MET A 236 -18.49 -8.21 -12.47
C MET A 236 -19.77 -8.14 -13.30
N LYS A 237 -20.42 -6.96 -13.31
CA LYS A 237 -21.38 -6.59 -14.35
C LYS A 237 -20.57 -6.05 -15.52
N LEU A 238 -20.60 -6.75 -16.64
CA LEU A 238 -19.90 -6.33 -17.85
C LEU A 238 -20.77 -5.32 -18.62
N GLY A 239 -20.18 -4.49 -19.46
CA GLY A 239 -20.94 -3.53 -20.28
C GLY A 239 -21.97 -4.16 -21.22
N VAL A 240 -21.83 -5.45 -21.53
CA VAL A 240 -22.82 -6.21 -22.30
C VAL A 240 -24.04 -6.65 -21.48
N ASP A 241 -24.01 -6.50 -20.15
CA ASP A 241 -25.08 -6.98 -19.28
C ASP A 241 -26.12 -5.90 -18.97
N VAL A 242 -27.39 -6.28 -19.10
CA VAL A 242 -28.53 -5.39 -18.84
C VAL A 242 -28.70 -5.12 -17.34
N LEU A 243 -28.58 -6.16 -16.51
CA LEU A 243 -28.85 -6.09 -15.09
C LEU A 243 -27.59 -6.42 -14.28
N VAL A 244 -27.48 -5.81 -13.11
CA VAL A 244 -26.49 -6.24 -12.12
C VAL A 244 -26.87 -7.61 -11.56
N GLY A 245 -25.87 -8.43 -11.25
CA GLY A 245 -26.08 -9.71 -10.58
C GLY A 245 -26.59 -9.54 -9.15
N ARG A 246 -27.11 -10.63 -8.58
CA ARG A 246 -27.61 -10.63 -7.20
C ARG A 246 -26.47 -10.81 -6.22
N GLN A 247 -26.61 -10.23 -5.03
CA GLN A 247 -25.66 -10.40 -3.94
C GLN A 247 -25.68 -11.86 -3.45
N PRO A 248 -24.55 -12.56 -3.36
CA PRO A 248 -24.50 -13.91 -2.82
C PRO A 248 -24.81 -13.86 -1.32
N GLY A 249 -25.94 -14.47 -0.92
CA GLY A 249 -26.33 -14.61 0.48
C GLY A 249 -25.69 -15.83 1.15
N PRO A 250 -25.84 -16.02 2.47
CA PRO A 250 -25.22 -17.14 3.19
C PRO A 250 -25.63 -18.54 2.70
N ALA A 251 -26.80 -18.67 2.07
CA ALA A 251 -27.30 -19.93 1.51
C ALA A 251 -26.86 -20.17 0.05
N PHE A 252 -26.13 -19.22 -0.57
CA PHE A 252 -25.66 -19.35 -1.93
C PHE A 252 -24.37 -20.18 -1.96
N ASP A 253 -24.46 -21.37 -2.56
CA ASP A 253 -23.34 -22.31 -2.66
C ASP A 253 -22.56 -22.06 -3.96
N PHE A 254 -21.59 -21.15 -3.89
CA PHE A 254 -20.65 -20.91 -5.00
C PHE A 254 -19.47 -21.88 -4.89
N PRO A 255 -19.19 -22.70 -5.92
CA PRO A 255 -18.08 -23.63 -5.86
C PRO A 255 -16.75 -22.87 -5.91
N TYR A 256 -15.79 -23.25 -5.07
CA TYR A 256 -14.45 -22.68 -5.11
C TYR A 256 -13.82 -22.94 -6.50
N PRO A 257 -13.46 -21.90 -7.27
CA PRO A 257 -13.25 -22.03 -8.71
C PRO A 257 -11.84 -22.49 -9.11
N ILE A 258 -10.93 -22.63 -8.14
CA ILE A 258 -9.54 -23.07 -8.37
C ILE A 258 -9.40 -24.55 -7.95
N PRO A 259 -8.95 -25.45 -8.84
CA PRO A 259 -8.70 -26.86 -8.51
C PRO A 259 -7.53 -27.06 -7.51
N GLU A 260 -7.59 -28.11 -6.68
CA GLU A 260 -6.52 -28.43 -5.70
C GLU A 260 -5.16 -28.71 -6.36
N GLU A 261 -5.19 -29.31 -7.56
CA GLU A 261 -4.02 -29.69 -8.36
C GLU A 261 -3.43 -28.54 -9.21
N ALA A 262 -3.97 -27.33 -9.11
CA ALA A 262 -3.44 -26.18 -9.84
C ALA A 262 -2.03 -25.80 -9.35
N THR A 263 -1.16 -25.38 -10.27
CA THR A 263 0.25 -25.04 -9.98
C THR A 263 0.55 -23.58 -10.30
N GLY A 264 1.68 -23.07 -9.77
CA GLY A 264 2.05 -21.66 -9.92
C GLY A 264 1.21 -20.75 -9.01
N ILE A 265 0.82 -19.58 -9.52
CA ILE A 265 -0.14 -18.67 -8.87
C ILE A 265 -1.48 -18.84 -9.59
N PRO A 266 -2.34 -19.78 -9.16
CA PRO A 266 -3.51 -20.14 -9.95
C PRO A 266 -4.56 -19.03 -9.97
N GLY A 267 -5.45 -19.10 -10.94
CA GLY A 267 -6.63 -18.25 -11.02
C GLY A 267 -7.70 -18.88 -11.90
N ALA A 268 -8.91 -18.34 -11.84
CA ALA A 268 -10.01 -18.80 -12.66
C ALA A 268 -10.89 -17.63 -13.10
N LEU A 269 -11.48 -17.76 -14.27
CA LEU A 269 -12.45 -16.82 -14.82
C LEU A 269 -13.70 -17.58 -15.24
N ILE A 270 -14.86 -17.21 -14.70
CA ILE A 270 -16.17 -17.77 -15.03
C ILE A 270 -16.96 -16.69 -15.76
N LEU A 271 -17.49 -16.99 -16.93
CA LEU A 271 -18.15 -16.03 -17.83
C LEU A 271 -19.47 -16.56 -18.37
N ASP A 272 -20.29 -15.64 -18.89
CA ASP A 272 -21.37 -15.99 -19.79
C ASP A 272 -20.85 -16.65 -21.09
N PRO A 273 -21.30 -17.86 -21.46
CA PRO A 273 -20.85 -18.52 -22.67
C PRO A 273 -21.20 -17.77 -23.96
N THR A 274 -22.14 -16.82 -23.95
CA THR A 274 -22.50 -16.05 -25.15
C THR A 274 -21.48 -14.99 -25.53
N ILE A 275 -20.55 -14.61 -24.63
CA ILE A 275 -19.60 -13.50 -24.86
C ILE A 275 -18.83 -13.64 -26.18
N GLU A 276 -18.30 -14.84 -26.48
CA GLU A 276 -17.53 -15.08 -27.70
C GLU A 276 -18.35 -14.83 -28.98
N THR A 277 -19.65 -15.11 -28.92
CA THR A 277 -20.54 -14.96 -30.08
C THR A 277 -20.95 -13.52 -30.36
N LEU A 278 -20.78 -12.61 -29.40
CA LEU A 278 -21.22 -11.20 -29.53
C LEU A 278 -20.34 -10.39 -30.49
N GLY A 279 -19.12 -10.83 -30.78
CA GLY A 279 -18.14 -10.02 -31.52
C GLY A 279 -17.64 -8.80 -30.73
N ALA A 280 -17.85 -8.79 -29.40
CA ALA A 280 -17.44 -7.71 -28.49
C ALA A 280 -15.99 -7.82 -28.00
N GLY A 281 -15.23 -8.80 -28.51
CA GLY A 281 -13.89 -9.15 -28.02
C GLY A 281 -13.80 -10.62 -27.62
N GLY A 282 -12.62 -11.02 -27.13
CA GLY A 282 -12.37 -12.34 -26.57
C GLY A 282 -12.66 -12.43 -25.08
N PRO A 283 -12.71 -13.64 -24.50
CA PRO A 283 -13.02 -13.82 -23.07
C PRO A 283 -12.01 -13.13 -22.13
N LEU A 284 -10.73 -13.04 -22.54
CA LEU A 284 -9.70 -12.39 -21.73
C LEU A 284 -9.77 -10.86 -21.77
N ASP A 285 -10.52 -10.26 -22.70
CA ASP A 285 -10.71 -8.80 -22.73
C ASP A 285 -11.48 -8.30 -21.50
N VAL A 286 -12.23 -9.18 -20.81
CA VAL A 286 -12.86 -8.88 -19.51
C VAL A 286 -11.82 -8.49 -18.44
N LEU A 287 -10.61 -9.04 -18.54
CA LEU A 287 -9.52 -8.79 -17.59
C LEU A 287 -8.61 -7.64 -18.01
N ARG A 288 -8.76 -7.08 -19.20
CA ARG A 288 -7.93 -5.97 -19.72
C ARG A 288 -7.90 -4.74 -18.77
N PRO A 289 -8.99 -4.37 -18.08
CA PRO A 289 -8.95 -3.28 -17.10
C PRO A 289 -8.12 -3.59 -15.84
N ILE A 290 -7.83 -4.87 -15.55
CA ILE A 290 -7.11 -5.26 -14.34
C ILE A 290 -5.62 -4.96 -14.50
N THR A 291 -5.11 -4.14 -13.59
CA THR A 291 -3.70 -3.77 -13.49
C THR A 291 -3.16 -4.11 -12.09
N LEU A 292 -1.99 -4.74 -12.07
CA LEU A 292 -1.26 -5.18 -10.88
C LEU A 292 0.08 -4.45 -10.84
N SER A 293 0.55 -4.04 -9.66
CA SER A 293 1.81 -3.26 -9.55
C SER A 293 3.02 -4.08 -9.96
N THR A 294 2.96 -5.38 -9.69
CA THR A 294 3.98 -6.35 -10.06
C THR A 294 4.06 -6.60 -11.56
N GLY A 295 3.05 -6.19 -12.34
CA GLY A 295 2.96 -6.47 -13.77
C GLY A 295 2.59 -7.92 -14.12
N HIS A 296 2.05 -8.68 -13.17
CA HIS A 296 1.49 -10.01 -13.45
C HIS A 296 0.27 -9.91 -14.38
N VAL A 297 0.13 -10.89 -15.26
CA VAL A 297 -0.99 -11.02 -16.20
C VAL A 297 -1.58 -12.43 -16.12
N PHE A 298 -2.89 -12.54 -16.34
CA PHE A 298 -3.55 -13.83 -16.35
C PHE A 298 -3.27 -14.59 -17.65
N SER A 299 -2.75 -15.81 -17.52
CA SER A 299 -2.49 -16.72 -18.63
C SER A 299 -3.46 -17.89 -18.57
N ALA A 300 -4.32 -18.03 -19.57
CA ALA A 300 -5.27 -19.14 -19.68
C ALA A 300 -4.54 -20.45 -20.03
N ASN A 301 -4.82 -21.51 -19.28
CA ASN A 301 -4.29 -22.85 -19.50
C ASN A 301 -5.32 -23.75 -20.20
N ASP A 302 -6.59 -23.67 -19.78
CA ASP A 302 -7.66 -24.51 -20.30
C ASP A 302 -9.03 -23.86 -20.10
N ALA A 303 -10.00 -24.17 -20.96
CA ALA A 303 -11.33 -23.58 -20.95
C ALA A 303 -12.43 -24.60 -21.26
N HIS A 304 -13.53 -24.54 -20.49
CA HIS A 304 -14.65 -25.48 -20.59
C HIS A 304 -15.98 -24.71 -20.59
N LYS A 305 -16.96 -25.20 -21.34
CA LYS A 305 -18.32 -24.64 -21.38
C LYS A 305 -19.35 -25.67 -20.92
N PRO A 306 -19.41 -26.00 -19.60
CA PRO A 306 -20.54 -26.75 -19.03
C PRO A 306 -21.83 -25.90 -19.15
N HIS A 307 -22.29 -25.23 -18.08
CA HIS A 307 -23.32 -24.18 -18.20
C HIS A 307 -22.70 -22.80 -18.33
N ASP A 308 -21.83 -22.43 -17.38
CA ASP A 308 -21.03 -21.22 -17.48
C ASP A 308 -19.70 -21.52 -18.16
N TRP A 309 -19.09 -20.54 -18.81
CA TRP A 309 -17.78 -20.70 -19.42
C TRP A 309 -16.70 -20.51 -18.35
N ILE A 310 -16.04 -21.59 -17.94
CA ILE A 310 -14.93 -21.55 -16.98
C ILE A 310 -13.58 -21.63 -17.71
N ILE A 311 -12.67 -20.75 -17.36
CA ILE A 311 -11.31 -20.67 -17.87
C ILE A 311 -10.36 -20.80 -16.68
N PHE A 312 -9.58 -21.86 -16.67
CA PHE A 312 -8.52 -22.11 -15.69
C PHE A 312 -7.21 -21.51 -16.19
N GLY A 313 -6.45 -20.90 -15.29
CA GLY A 313 -5.19 -20.27 -15.66
C GLY A 313 -4.28 -20.05 -14.46
N ALA A 314 -3.22 -19.29 -14.71
CA ALA A 314 -2.32 -18.82 -13.68
C ALA A 314 -1.90 -17.38 -13.97
N TRP A 315 -1.67 -16.61 -12.90
CA TRP A 315 -1.05 -15.30 -12.97
C TRP A 315 0.46 -15.47 -13.14
N ARG A 316 1.03 -14.83 -14.16
CA ARG A 316 2.45 -14.95 -14.51
C ARG A 316 3.06 -13.57 -14.72
N PRO A 317 4.37 -13.39 -14.45
CA PRO A 317 5.09 -12.17 -14.82
C PRO A 317 4.84 -11.80 -16.29
N GLY A 318 4.30 -10.60 -16.54
CA GLY A 318 4.14 -10.06 -17.89
C GLY A 318 5.40 -9.34 -18.39
N GLU A 319 5.34 -8.75 -19.59
CA GLU A 319 6.48 -8.03 -20.21
C GLU A 319 6.97 -6.83 -19.40
N LYS A 320 6.09 -6.24 -18.58
CA LYS A 320 6.38 -5.09 -17.72
C LYS A 320 6.68 -5.49 -16.27
N SER A 321 6.76 -6.79 -15.98
CA SER A 321 7.01 -7.30 -14.63
C SER A 321 8.45 -7.01 -14.21
N LEU A 322 8.60 -6.39 -13.04
CA LEU A 322 9.88 -6.02 -12.45
C LEU A 322 9.88 -6.40 -10.98
N GLU A 323 10.80 -7.26 -10.58
CA GLU A 323 10.90 -7.77 -9.20
C GLU A 323 12.36 -7.78 -8.74
N VAL A 324 12.64 -7.23 -7.56
CA VAL A 324 13.96 -7.33 -6.93
C VAL A 324 14.05 -8.64 -6.17
N LYS A 325 15.11 -9.42 -6.41
CA LYS A 325 15.38 -10.68 -5.69
C LYS A 325 16.71 -10.64 -4.94
N PRO A 326 16.71 -10.96 -3.63
CA PRO A 326 15.54 -11.11 -2.77
C PRO A 326 14.82 -9.77 -2.53
N GLY A 327 13.49 -9.79 -2.36
CA GLY A 327 12.70 -8.59 -2.06
C GLY A 327 12.79 -8.19 -0.58
N VAL A 328 12.82 -9.18 0.32
CA VAL A 328 13.11 -9.02 1.75
C VAL A 328 14.16 -10.07 2.12
N THR A 329 15.18 -9.69 2.90
CA THR A 329 16.24 -10.60 3.32
C THR A 329 16.86 -10.18 4.65
N HIS A 330 17.46 -11.14 5.35
CA HIS A 330 18.19 -10.92 6.59
C HIS A 330 19.70 -11.02 6.35
N VAL A 331 20.47 -10.07 6.89
CA VAL A 331 21.93 -10.04 6.70
C VAL A 331 22.62 -9.79 8.03
N ARG A 332 23.62 -10.63 8.35
CA ARG A 332 24.46 -10.43 9.53
C ARG A 332 25.49 -9.31 9.30
N ALA A 333 25.93 -8.66 10.37
CA ALA A 333 27.09 -7.79 10.35
C ALA A 333 28.28 -8.41 9.57
N ALA A 334 28.95 -7.57 8.76
CA ALA A 334 30.06 -7.89 7.86
C ALA A 334 29.77 -8.94 6.76
N HIS A 335 28.51 -9.36 6.57
CA HIS A 335 28.14 -10.32 5.53
C HIS A 335 27.62 -9.64 4.27
N GLN A 336 27.64 -10.42 3.18
CA GLN A 336 27.26 -9.97 1.85
C GLN A 336 25.93 -10.57 1.41
N GLN A 337 25.18 -9.82 0.61
CA GLN A 337 23.96 -10.26 -0.04
C GLN A 337 23.93 -9.81 -1.49
N HIS A 338 23.68 -10.74 -2.40
CA HIS A 338 23.53 -10.45 -3.83
C HIS A 338 22.09 -10.05 -4.16
N PHE A 339 21.93 -9.04 -5.02
CA PHE A 339 20.64 -8.58 -5.53
C PHE A 339 20.56 -8.64 -7.06
N GLU A 340 19.38 -8.89 -7.57
CA GLU A 340 19.06 -8.84 -8.99
C GLU A 340 17.70 -8.16 -9.20
N LEU A 341 17.58 -7.32 -10.23
CA LEU A 341 16.29 -6.81 -10.69
C LEU A 341 15.88 -7.62 -11.93
N GLN A 342 14.95 -8.54 -11.75
CA GLN A 342 14.43 -9.38 -12.83
C GLN A 342 13.54 -8.56 -13.76
N GLY A 343 13.68 -8.77 -15.08
CA GLY A 343 12.92 -8.03 -16.10
C GLY A 343 13.47 -6.64 -16.42
N ALA A 344 14.62 -6.24 -15.87
CA ALA A 344 15.20 -4.91 -16.09
C ALA A 344 15.43 -4.63 -17.59
N PRO A 345 14.98 -3.48 -18.13
CA PRO A 345 15.15 -3.14 -19.55
C PRO A 345 16.56 -2.66 -19.91
N GLY A 346 17.47 -2.54 -18.92
CA GLY A 346 18.81 -2.00 -19.09
C GLY A 346 19.66 -2.14 -17.82
N PRO A 347 20.84 -1.49 -17.77
CA PRO A 347 21.75 -1.58 -16.61
C PRO A 347 21.12 -1.02 -15.34
N VAL A 348 21.39 -1.68 -14.22
CA VAL A 348 20.81 -1.35 -12.91
C VAL A 348 21.90 -0.83 -11.99
N SER A 349 21.63 0.30 -11.33
CA SER A 349 22.47 0.81 -10.24
C SER A 349 21.80 0.61 -8.89
N TRP A 350 22.60 0.31 -7.87
CA TRP A 350 22.12 -0.08 -6.55
C TRP A 350 22.56 0.91 -5.49
N GLN A 351 21.66 1.19 -4.55
CA GLN A 351 21.92 2.01 -3.38
C GLN A 351 21.30 1.35 -2.15
N ALA A 352 21.95 1.50 -1.00
CA ALA A 352 21.42 1.11 0.29
C ALA A 352 21.34 2.34 1.20
N ARG A 353 20.27 2.45 1.99
CA ARG A 353 20.15 3.47 3.03
C ARG A 353 19.40 2.91 4.23
N ASN A 354 19.98 3.07 5.41
CA ASN A 354 19.34 2.72 6.67
C ASN A 354 18.19 3.71 6.97
N LEU A 355 17.03 3.15 7.34
CA LEU A 355 15.76 3.86 7.50
C LEU A 355 15.80 4.92 8.61
N LEU A 356 16.46 4.61 9.73
CA LEU A 356 16.53 5.44 10.95
C LEU A 356 17.89 6.10 11.14
N ARG A 357 18.96 5.47 10.62
CA ARG A 357 20.36 5.88 10.82
C ARG A 357 21.16 5.83 9.53
N PRO A 358 20.96 6.78 8.60
CA PRO A 358 21.66 6.74 7.33
C PRO A 358 23.19 6.62 7.42
N GLY A 359 23.79 7.20 8.46
CA GLY A 359 25.23 7.18 8.71
C GLY A 359 25.82 5.81 9.08
N VAL A 360 25.02 4.74 9.16
CA VAL A 360 25.48 3.36 9.41
C VAL A 360 25.10 2.39 8.29
N SER A 361 24.68 2.90 7.13
CA SER A 361 24.32 2.05 5.98
C SER A 361 25.52 1.23 5.51
N GLY A 362 25.29 -0.01 5.09
CA GLY A 362 26.26 -0.77 4.32
C GLY A 362 26.48 -0.18 2.92
N ALA A 363 27.29 -0.87 2.11
CA ALA A 363 27.68 -0.40 0.79
C ALA A 363 27.50 -1.47 -0.29
N PHE A 364 27.27 -1.01 -1.52
CA PHE A 364 27.22 -1.86 -2.71
C PHE A 364 28.56 -1.89 -3.45
N GLN A 365 28.95 -3.06 -3.92
CA GLN A 365 29.94 -3.24 -4.99
C GLN A 365 29.26 -4.00 -6.13
N GLY A 366 29.01 -3.32 -7.24
CA GLY A 366 28.16 -3.87 -8.31
C GLY A 366 26.73 -4.07 -7.81
N ASN A 367 26.28 -5.32 -7.74
CA ASN A 367 24.97 -5.73 -7.22
C ASN A 367 25.07 -6.54 -5.91
N THR A 368 26.24 -6.56 -5.27
CA THR A 368 26.44 -7.20 -3.97
C THR A 368 26.47 -6.13 -2.88
N TYR A 369 25.51 -6.22 -1.97
CA TYR A 369 25.46 -5.44 -0.73
C TYR A 369 26.39 -6.04 0.32
N THR A 370 27.08 -5.20 1.09
CA THR A 370 27.86 -5.61 2.27
C THR A 370 27.42 -4.80 3.49
N ALA A 371 26.94 -5.48 4.53
CA ALA A 371 26.60 -4.87 5.81
C ALA A 371 27.86 -4.39 6.54
N GLN A 372 27.72 -3.36 7.38
CA GLN A 372 28.82 -2.89 8.23
C GLN A 372 29.25 -3.98 9.24
N GLY A 373 30.45 -3.87 9.82
CA GLY A 373 30.83 -4.70 10.98
C GLY A 373 30.01 -4.33 12.22
N THR A 374 29.99 -5.20 13.25
CA THR A 374 29.18 -5.02 14.46
C THR A 374 29.41 -3.66 15.16
N GLY A 375 30.66 -3.17 15.19
CA GLY A 375 30.97 -1.84 15.75
C GLY A 375 30.39 -0.64 14.96
N GLY A 376 29.95 -0.87 13.72
CA GLY A 376 29.29 0.13 12.88
C GLY A 376 27.78 0.21 13.06
N PHE A 377 27.15 -0.75 13.75
CA PHE A 377 25.69 -0.78 13.96
C PHE A 377 25.27 0.24 15.04
N ALA A 378 24.10 0.83 14.88
CA ALA A 378 23.50 1.71 15.90
C ALA A 378 22.55 0.94 16.84
N GLN A 379 21.93 -0.14 16.35
CA GLN A 379 20.98 -0.98 17.08
C GLN A 379 21.24 -2.46 16.75
N ASP A 380 20.75 -3.39 17.58
CA ASP A 380 20.90 -4.83 17.31
C ASP A 380 20.24 -5.26 16.00
N GLN A 381 19.18 -4.55 15.63
CA GLN A 381 18.50 -4.72 14.37
C GLN A 381 18.36 -3.40 13.64
N GLN A 382 18.58 -3.42 12.34
CA GLN A 382 18.49 -2.24 11.52
C GLN A 382 17.80 -2.55 10.20
N LEU A 383 17.01 -1.60 9.71
CA LEU A 383 16.32 -1.72 8.45
C LEU A 383 17.03 -0.88 7.40
N VAL A 384 17.46 -1.53 6.32
CA VAL A 384 18.12 -0.90 5.20
C VAL A 384 17.26 -1.07 3.96
N VAL A 385 16.80 0.04 3.40
CA VAL A 385 16.09 0.06 2.12
C VAL A 385 17.12 0.02 1.01
N VAL A 386 17.05 -1.03 0.20
CA VAL A 386 17.80 -1.19 -1.04
C VAL A 386 16.98 -0.59 -2.17
N THR A 387 17.60 0.22 -3.02
CA THR A 387 16.96 0.83 -4.20
C THR A 387 17.73 0.44 -5.45
N ALA A 388 17.07 -0.26 -6.36
CA ALA A 388 17.52 -0.49 -7.73
C ALA A 388 16.98 0.62 -8.63
N ARG A 389 17.87 1.28 -9.40
CA ARG A 389 17.52 2.27 -10.42
C ARG A 389 17.81 1.71 -11.79
N TYR A 390 16.87 1.84 -12.72
CA TYR A 390 16.98 1.34 -14.09
C TYR A 390 16.45 2.38 -15.10
N PRO A 391 16.90 2.36 -16.36
CA PRO A 391 16.40 3.30 -17.38
C PRO A 391 14.93 3.01 -17.72
N GLN A 392 14.09 4.04 -17.72
CA GLN A 392 12.66 3.94 -18.06
C GLN A 392 12.25 5.10 -18.98
N GLY A 393 12.16 4.83 -20.28
CA GLY A 393 11.85 5.86 -21.27
C GLY A 393 12.90 6.98 -21.27
N ALA A 394 12.47 8.23 -21.06
CA ALA A 394 13.36 9.38 -20.93
C ALA A 394 13.84 9.64 -19.48
N GLY A 395 13.40 8.82 -18.51
CA GLY A 395 13.72 8.96 -17.08
C GLY A 395 14.31 7.69 -16.48
N GLU A 396 14.26 7.61 -15.15
CA GLU A 396 14.67 6.46 -14.37
C GLU A 396 13.46 5.86 -13.66
N GLY A 397 13.36 4.53 -13.67
CA GLY A 397 12.46 3.78 -12.81
C GLY A 397 13.21 3.26 -11.59
N VAL A 398 12.47 3.00 -10.51
CA VAL A 398 13.02 2.44 -9.27
C VAL A 398 12.24 1.22 -8.81
N ARG A 399 12.95 0.30 -8.14
CA ARG A 399 12.37 -0.80 -7.36
C ARG A 399 13.12 -0.92 -6.05
N HIS A 400 12.44 -1.44 -5.04
CA HIS A 400 12.95 -1.48 -3.68
C HIS A 400 13.05 -2.91 -3.16
N ALA A 401 13.93 -3.11 -2.20
CA ALA A 401 14.01 -4.30 -1.37
C ALA A 401 14.34 -3.89 0.07
N LEU A 402 14.06 -4.77 1.02
CA LEU A 402 14.37 -4.57 2.42
C LEU A 402 15.45 -5.54 2.88
N VAL A 403 16.50 -4.99 3.49
CA VAL A 403 17.49 -5.75 4.24
C VAL A 403 17.26 -5.50 5.72
N VAL A 404 16.98 -6.57 6.47
CA VAL A 404 16.94 -6.57 7.92
C VAL A 404 18.33 -6.99 8.41
N GLU A 405 19.12 -6.02 8.82
CA GLU A 405 20.46 -6.27 9.34
C GLU A 405 20.42 -6.68 10.80
N GLN A 406 21.24 -7.66 11.17
CA GLN A 406 21.34 -8.16 12.54
C GLN A 406 22.80 -8.11 13.01
N ALA A 407 23.01 -7.39 14.12
CA ALA A 407 24.32 -7.25 14.75
C ALA A 407 24.77 -8.57 15.37
N ARG A 408 23.82 -9.30 15.98
CA ARG A 408 24.07 -10.56 16.69
C ARG A 408 23.74 -11.75 15.80
N PRO A 409 24.58 -12.80 15.82
CA PRO A 409 24.29 -14.04 15.13
C PRO A 409 23.16 -14.85 15.79
N VAL A 410 22.98 -14.70 17.10
CA VAL A 410 21.91 -15.35 17.87
C VAL A 410 21.22 -14.29 18.74
N ALA A 411 19.90 -14.21 18.66
CA ALA A 411 19.07 -13.33 19.46
C ALA A 411 18.22 -14.15 20.44
N VAL A 412 17.93 -13.59 21.63
CA VAL A 412 17.17 -14.26 22.69
C VAL A 412 16.16 -13.31 23.33
N ALA A 413 14.97 -13.82 23.65
CA ALA A 413 13.90 -13.12 24.32
C ALA A 413 13.26 -14.00 25.42
N PRO A 414 13.06 -13.48 26.64
CA PRO A 414 13.65 -12.25 27.17
C PRO A 414 15.17 -12.35 27.28
N ARG A 415 15.86 -11.22 27.15
CA ARG A 415 17.31 -11.11 27.43
C ARG A 415 17.54 -10.99 28.92
N VAL A 416 16.68 -10.22 29.59
CA VAL A 416 16.62 -10.12 31.04
C VAL A 416 15.19 -10.44 31.48
N ALA A 417 15.07 -11.38 32.40
CA ALA A 417 13.82 -11.66 33.07
C ALA A 417 14.00 -11.56 34.58
N SER A 418 12.94 -11.24 35.31
CA SER A 418 12.95 -11.28 36.77
C SER A 418 11.81 -12.08 37.35
N TRP A 419 12.08 -12.74 38.47
CA TRP A 419 11.17 -13.68 39.10
C TRP A 419 11.17 -13.50 40.62
N VAL A 420 9.98 -13.60 41.22
CA VAL A 420 9.77 -13.72 42.67
C VAL A 420 8.90 -14.95 42.93
N GLU A 421 8.95 -15.45 44.17
CA GLU A 421 8.14 -16.60 44.58
C GLU A 421 6.65 -16.42 44.23
N GLY A 422 6.05 -17.48 43.68
CA GLY A 422 4.65 -17.50 43.25
C GLY A 422 4.40 -17.08 41.80
N GLN A 423 5.42 -16.64 41.05
CA GLN A 423 5.30 -16.34 39.63
C GLN A 423 5.46 -17.58 38.74
N SER A 424 4.91 -17.53 37.53
CA SER A 424 5.00 -18.59 36.53
C SER A 424 6.43 -18.79 36.01
N ASP A 425 6.67 -19.97 35.43
CA ASP A 425 7.89 -20.29 34.69
C ASP A 425 8.15 -19.26 33.57
N ILE A 426 9.42 -19.08 33.20
CA ILE A 426 9.85 -18.12 32.18
C ILE A 426 9.96 -18.84 30.85
N GLU A 427 9.24 -18.35 29.85
CA GLU A 427 9.36 -18.81 28.46
C GLU A 427 10.49 -18.08 27.76
N LEU A 428 11.37 -18.84 27.10
CA LEU A 428 12.51 -18.34 26.36
C LEU A 428 12.32 -18.65 24.87
N ARG A 429 12.67 -17.69 24.02
CA ARG A 429 12.71 -17.81 22.57
C ARG A 429 14.08 -17.36 22.08
N ALA A 430 14.65 -18.07 21.14
CA ALA A 430 15.88 -17.68 20.48
C ALA A 430 15.82 -17.97 18.99
N GLN A 431 16.61 -17.21 18.25
CA GLN A 431 16.75 -17.33 16.80
C GLN A 431 18.23 -17.22 16.44
N SER A 432 18.70 -18.06 15.52
CA SER A 432 19.97 -17.87 14.80
C SER A 432 19.71 -17.34 13.39
N VAL A 433 20.55 -16.40 12.94
CA VAL A 433 20.54 -15.93 11.54
C VAL A 433 20.99 -17.03 10.58
N ASP A 434 21.86 -17.94 11.05
CA ASP A 434 22.39 -19.06 10.27
C ASP A 434 21.41 -20.25 10.21
N GLU A 435 20.20 -20.10 10.78
CA GLU A 435 19.11 -21.11 10.83
C GLU A 435 19.52 -22.48 11.42
N GLY A 436 20.60 -22.52 12.19
CA GLY A 436 21.11 -23.75 12.79
C GLY A 436 20.33 -24.24 14.02
N VAL A 437 20.63 -25.46 14.46
CA VAL A 437 19.98 -26.08 15.62
C VAL A 437 20.46 -25.41 16.90
N LEU A 438 19.54 -24.77 17.61
CA LEU A 438 19.81 -24.10 18.88
C LEU A 438 19.86 -25.09 20.05
N GLN A 439 20.82 -24.87 20.96
CA GLN A 439 20.98 -25.63 22.19
C GLN A 439 21.03 -24.68 23.39
N TRP A 440 20.31 -25.03 24.45
CA TRP A 440 20.22 -24.26 25.68
C TRP A 440 21.01 -24.92 26.82
N GLU A 441 21.79 -24.13 27.56
CA GLU A 441 22.58 -24.59 28.71
C GLU A 441 22.56 -23.58 29.86
N LEU A 442 22.64 -24.09 31.10
CA LEU A 442 22.86 -23.27 32.31
C LEU A 442 24.37 -23.10 32.52
N LEU A 443 24.83 -21.87 32.74
CA LEU A 443 26.26 -21.58 32.91
C LEU A 443 26.76 -21.68 34.36
N ASP A 444 25.88 -21.42 35.32
CA ASP A 444 26.19 -21.37 36.75
C ASP A 444 25.58 -22.57 37.51
N ASP A 445 25.79 -22.60 38.83
CA ASP A 445 25.04 -23.49 39.72
C ASP A 445 23.53 -23.35 39.44
N ALA A 446 22.87 -24.49 39.25
CA ALA A 446 21.48 -24.50 38.79
C ALA A 446 20.53 -23.92 39.84
N LEU A 447 20.03 -22.70 39.57
CA LEU A 447 19.00 -22.02 40.34
C LEU A 447 17.57 -22.37 39.85
N GLY A 448 17.45 -23.41 39.03
CA GLY A 448 16.19 -23.86 38.45
C GLY A 448 16.36 -25.02 37.47
N VAL A 449 15.26 -25.38 36.80
CA VAL A 449 15.22 -26.43 35.77
C VAL A 449 14.99 -25.80 34.40
N LEU A 450 15.89 -26.06 33.46
CA LEU A 450 15.78 -25.63 32.06
C LEU A 450 15.26 -26.79 31.20
N THR A 451 14.17 -26.57 30.47
CA THR A 451 13.55 -27.55 29.56
C THR A 451 13.58 -27.01 28.13
N ASP A 452 14.26 -27.71 27.23
CA ASP A 452 14.23 -27.39 25.79
C ASP A 452 12.91 -27.90 25.18
N LEU A 453 12.18 -27.01 24.50
CA LEU A 453 10.91 -27.30 23.85
C LEU A 453 11.05 -27.48 22.33
N GLY A 454 12.26 -27.32 21.79
CA GLY A 454 12.56 -27.38 20.36
C GLY A 454 12.20 -26.11 19.60
N GLY A 455 12.73 -25.98 18.38
CA GLY A 455 12.46 -24.85 17.48
C GLY A 455 12.87 -23.49 18.07
N GLY A 456 13.97 -23.47 18.84
CA GLY A 456 14.43 -22.25 19.51
C GLY A 456 13.59 -21.82 20.70
N LYS A 457 12.74 -22.70 21.27
CA LYS A 457 11.96 -22.41 22.47
C LYS A 457 12.49 -23.20 23.65
N ALA A 458 12.52 -22.58 24.83
CA ALA A 458 12.82 -23.25 26.08
C ALA A 458 11.95 -22.71 27.22
N ARG A 459 11.92 -23.42 28.35
CA ARG A 459 11.26 -23.00 29.57
C ARG A 459 12.22 -23.10 30.74
N PHE A 460 12.41 -22.02 31.48
CA PHE A 460 13.16 -22.02 32.72
C PHE A 460 12.21 -21.92 33.92
N LYS A 461 12.32 -22.88 34.83
CA LYS A 461 11.57 -22.92 36.08
C LYS A 461 12.51 -22.65 37.26
N PRO A 462 12.50 -21.44 37.85
CA PRO A 462 13.31 -21.12 39.02
C PRO A 462 13.00 -22.04 40.21
N HIS A 463 14.03 -22.40 40.98
CA HIS A 463 13.88 -22.99 42.30
C HIS A 463 13.53 -21.90 43.31
N VAL A 464 12.63 -22.20 44.24
CA VAL A 464 12.40 -21.35 45.40
C VAL A 464 13.67 -21.39 46.27
N PRO A 465 14.29 -20.25 46.60
CA PRO A 465 15.48 -20.22 47.45
C PRO A 465 15.22 -20.85 48.82
N ASP A 466 16.05 -21.82 49.25
CA ASP A 466 15.98 -22.40 50.61
C ASP A 466 16.31 -21.38 51.71
N THR A 467 17.06 -20.33 51.35
CA THR A 467 17.45 -19.22 52.24
C THR A 467 17.16 -17.87 51.56
N PRO A 468 16.72 -16.85 52.32
CA PRO A 468 16.43 -15.52 51.76
C PRO A 468 17.68 -14.72 51.40
N LEU A 469 18.87 -15.21 51.78
CA LEU A 469 20.16 -14.62 51.44
C LEU A 469 20.92 -15.53 50.45
N PRO A 470 21.66 -14.97 49.48
CA PRO A 470 21.62 -13.54 49.10
C PRO A 470 20.25 -13.14 48.52
N SER A 471 19.84 -11.89 48.76
CA SER A 471 18.51 -11.36 48.39
C SER A 471 18.27 -11.30 46.88
N VAL A 472 19.36 -11.26 46.12
CA VAL A 472 19.37 -11.32 44.66
C VAL A 472 20.23 -12.51 44.23
N ARG A 473 19.71 -13.33 43.32
CA ARG A 473 20.45 -14.39 42.64
C ARG A 473 20.26 -14.22 41.14
N VAL A 474 21.28 -14.48 40.34
CA VAL A 474 21.20 -14.35 38.88
C VAL A 474 21.57 -15.70 38.27
N GLN A 475 20.65 -16.27 37.49
CA GLN A 475 20.93 -17.44 36.66
C GLN A 475 21.30 -16.96 35.26
N HIS A 476 22.48 -17.33 34.77
CA HIS A 476 22.86 -17.14 33.38
C HIS A 476 22.52 -18.38 32.54
N ILE A 477 21.91 -18.13 31.39
CA ILE A 477 21.53 -19.14 30.40
C ILE A 477 22.21 -18.78 29.10
N VAL A 478 22.85 -19.75 28.46
CA VAL A 478 23.42 -19.59 27.11
C VAL A 478 22.58 -20.36 26.11
N VAL A 479 22.40 -19.77 24.94
CA VAL A 479 21.88 -20.45 23.77
C VAL A 479 22.90 -20.40 22.66
N THR A 480 23.22 -21.57 22.11
CA THR A 480 24.27 -21.76 21.11
C THR A 480 23.67 -22.37 19.85
N ASP A 481 23.96 -21.77 18.70
CA ASP A 481 23.75 -22.41 17.40
C ASP A 481 24.85 -23.45 17.17
N LYS A 482 24.46 -24.73 17.13
CA LYS A 482 25.40 -25.85 16.92
C LYS A 482 26.08 -25.85 15.57
N THR A 483 25.47 -25.25 14.55
CA THR A 483 25.99 -25.22 13.19
C THR A 483 27.11 -24.19 13.06
N SER A 484 26.87 -22.98 13.58
CA SER A 484 27.82 -21.86 13.46
C SER A 484 28.76 -21.73 14.66
N GLY A 485 28.41 -22.32 15.81
CA GLY A 485 29.11 -22.14 17.10
C GLY A 485 28.83 -20.79 17.77
N ASN A 486 28.00 -19.95 17.16
CA ASN A 486 27.64 -18.65 17.71
C ASN A 486 26.70 -18.82 18.91
N SER A 487 26.86 -17.98 19.92
CA SER A 487 26.02 -18.04 21.13
C SER A 487 25.62 -16.65 21.62
N THR A 488 24.54 -16.61 22.40
CA THR A 488 24.14 -15.43 23.18
C THR A 488 23.71 -15.84 24.58
N LYS A 489 23.75 -14.89 25.52
CA LYS A 489 23.39 -15.11 26.92
C LYS A 489 22.14 -14.32 27.29
N CYS A 490 21.27 -14.92 28.09
CA CYS A 490 20.22 -14.23 28.83
C CYS A 490 20.37 -14.48 30.34
N SER A 491 19.73 -13.63 31.14
CA SER A 491 19.75 -13.73 32.60
C SER A 491 18.35 -13.76 33.18
N VAL A 492 18.18 -14.61 34.19
CA VAL A 492 17.01 -14.61 35.07
C VAL A 492 17.43 -14.12 36.46
N VAL A 493 16.89 -12.98 36.87
CA VAL A 493 17.11 -12.40 38.20
C VAL A 493 16.04 -12.91 39.15
N ILE A 494 16.45 -13.67 40.16
CA ILE A 494 15.60 -14.26 41.19
C ILE A 494 15.72 -13.39 42.43
N PHE A 495 14.63 -12.73 42.80
CA PHE A 495 14.55 -11.92 44.01
C PHE A 495 13.93 -12.73 45.15
N ALA A 496 14.54 -12.65 46.33
CA ALA A 496 13.99 -13.24 47.55
C ALA A 496 12.70 -12.51 48.00
N TRP A 497 12.64 -11.19 47.80
CA TRP A 497 11.54 -10.34 48.21
C TRP A 497 11.17 -9.33 47.13
N ALA A 498 9.93 -8.85 47.13
CA ALA A 498 9.56 -7.73 46.27
C ALA A 498 10.17 -6.41 46.80
N PRO A 499 10.48 -5.44 45.92
CA PRO A 499 11.10 -4.18 46.33
C PRO A 499 10.17 -3.34 47.22
N ASP A 500 10.77 -2.55 48.10
CA ASP A 500 10.11 -1.54 48.94
C ASP A 500 10.71 -0.14 48.73
N LEU A 501 12.00 -0.03 48.35
CA LEU A 501 12.65 1.25 48.03
C LEU A 501 12.54 1.59 46.53
N VAL A 502 12.17 2.83 46.23
CA VAL A 502 12.10 3.37 44.87
C VAL A 502 13.49 3.87 44.48
N ILE A 503 14.18 3.12 43.63
CA ILE A 503 15.46 3.54 43.05
C ILE A 503 15.22 4.31 41.76
N GLU A 504 15.89 5.44 41.58
CA GLU A 504 15.86 6.29 40.39
C GLU A 504 17.29 6.44 39.80
N PRO A 505 17.52 6.04 38.53
CA PRO A 505 16.59 5.31 37.66
C PRO A 505 16.37 3.85 38.10
N GLY A 506 15.14 3.33 37.99
CA GLY A 506 14.83 1.93 38.37
C GLY A 506 15.19 0.88 37.31
N HIS A 507 15.42 1.33 36.08
CA HIS A 507 15.90 0.52 34.97
C HIS A 507 16.76 1.39 34.06
N VAL A 508 17.87 0.83 33.61
CA VAL A 508 18.77 1.42 32.62
C VAL A 508 18.91 0.40 31.49
N GLY A 509 18.28 0.67 30.36
CA GLY A 509 18.37 -0.16 29.17
C GLY A 509 19.68 0.04 28.40
N GLN A 510 20.26 -1.05 27.90
CA GLN A 510 21.37 -1.11 26.94
C GLN A 510 22.50 -0.09 27.19
N LEU A 511 23.04 -0.06 28.40
CA LEU A 511 24.07 0.90 28.79
C LEU A 511 25.37 0.67 28.00
N GLN A 512 25.91 1.74 27.40
CA GLN A 512 27.24 1.73 26.82
C GLN A 512 28.33 1.75 27.90
N SER A 513 29.44 1.07 27.63
CA SER A 513 30.51 0.89 28.62
C SER A 513 31.09 2.21 29.14
N ALA A 514 31.63 2.17 30.36
CA ALA A 514 32.37 3.24 31.01
C ALA A 514 31.66 4.59 31.29
N THR A 515 30.33 4.70 31.14
CA THR A 515 29.57 5.89 31.59
C THR A 515 29.03 5.69 33.01
N PRO A 516 29.50 6.44 34.03
CA PRO A 516 28.98 6.31 35.39
C PRO A 516 27.52 6.77 35.48
N ILE A 517 26.73 6.05 36.28
CA ILE A 517 25.32 6.37 36.56
C ILE A 517 25.15 6.56 38.06
N ALA A 518 24.59 7.71 38.44
CA ALA A 518 24.19 7.95 39.81
C ALA A 518 22.78 7.39 40.05
N PHE A 519 22.66 6.50 41.04
CA PHE A 519 21.37 6.02 41.53
C PHE A 519 20.99 6.75 42.82
N SER A 520 19.70 6.97 43.01
CA SER A 520 19.16 7.60 44.22
C SER A 520 17.92 6.87 44.71
N VAL A 521 17.58 7.02 45.99
CA VAL A 521 16.36 6.46 46.59
C VAL A 521 15.42 7.61 46.92
N SER A 522 14.22 7.63 46.32
CA SER A 522 13.28 8.76 46.48
C SER A 522 12.31 8.61 47.65
N ASN A 523 12.13 7.40 48.19
CA ASN A 523 11.17 7.12 49.27
C ASN A 523 11.82 6.72 50.62
N SER A 524 13.09 7.09 50.84
CA SER A 524 13.77 6.95 52.13
C SER A 524 14.66 8.14 52.42
N SER A 525 14.75 8.52 53.70
CA SER A 525 15.65 9.57 54.21
C SER A 525 16.77 9.00 55.07
N ARG A 526 16.90 7.67 55.15
CA ARG A 526 17.96 6.97 55.90
C ARG A 526 19.25 6.91 55.07
N LYS A 527 20.38 6.57 55.72
CA LYS A 527 21.63 6.30 54.99
C LYS A 527 21.42 5.04 54.14
N ILE A 528 21.68 5.15 52.85
CA ILE A 528 21.55 4.03 51.90
C ILE A 528 22.91 3.35 51.77
N SER A 529 22.92 2.01 51.85
CA SER A 529 24.04 1.18 51.41
C SER A 529 23.74 0.55 50.06
N TRP A 530 24.72 0.59 49.16
CA TRP A 530 24.60 0.09 47.81
C TRP A 530 25.42 -1.17 47.58
N GLU A 531 24.86 -2.14 46.87
CA GLU A 531 25.51 -3.40 46.46
C GLU A 531 25.14 -3.73 45.01
N ILE A 532 25.98 -4.50 44.31
CA ILE A 532 25.70 -4.98 42.96
C ILE A 532 25.75 -6.49 42.86
N PHE A 533 24.94 -7.03 41.94
CA PHE A 533 24.93 -8.43 41.53
C PHE A 533 25.13 -8.49 40.01
N GLY A 534 26.38 -8.61 39.59
CA GLY A 534 26.79 -8.57 38.19
C GLY A 534 28.21 -8.05 38.04
N GLU A 535 28.54 -7.59 36.84
CA GLU A 535 29.83 -6.95 36.55
C GLU A 535 29.77 -5.43 36.82
N GLY A 536 30.94 -4.80 37.01
CA GLY A 536 31.08 -3.36 37.29
C GLY A 536 31.46 -3.08 38.74
N GLU A 537 31.44 -1.81 39.13
CA GLU A 537 31.70 -1.36 40.49
C GLU A 537 30.67 -0.31 40.91
N ILE A 538 30.22 -0.32 42.17
CA ILE A 538 29.38 0.74 42.74
C ILE A 538 30.08 1.35 43.95
N ASP A 539 30.00 2.67 44.09
CA ASP A 539 30.36 3.33 45.33
C ASP A 539 29.30 3.03 46.40
N PRO A 540 29.66 2.33 47.50
CA PRO A 540 28.71 1.88 48.51
C PRO A 540 28.06 3.02 49.31
N GLU A 541 28.63 4.23 49.27
CA GLU A 541 28.10 5.40 49.98
C GLU A 541 27.37 6.38 49.05
N THR A 542 27.85 6.57 47.82
CA THR A 542 27.28 7.55 46.88
C THR A 542 26.27 6.98 45.90
N GLY A 543 26.26 5.66 45.68
CA GLY A 543 25.36 5.01 44.72
C GLY A 543 25.75 5.24 43.25
N VAL A 544 26.97 5.71 42.99
CA VAL A 544 27.49 5.88 41.64
C VAL A 544 28.01 4.54 41.13
N TYR A 545 27.33 3.97 40.15
CA TYR A 545 27.71 2.75 39.47
C TYR A 545 28.56 3.06 38.24
N THR A 546 29.66 2.33 38.08
CA THR A 546 30.52 2.36 36.91
C THR A 546 30.45 0.98 36.23
N PRO A 547 29.85 0.89 35.01
CA PRO A 547 29.82 -0.38 34.28
C PRO A 547 31.22 -0.80 33.85
N PRO A 548 31.46 -2.12 33.65
CA PRO A 548 32.75 -2.59 33.14
C PRO A 548 33.02 -2.00 31.75
N GLU A 549 34.29 -1.82 31.39
CA GLU A 549 34.68 -1.43 30.02
C GLU A 549 34.20 -2.45 28.97
N ALA A 550 34.07 -3.70 29.40
CA ALA A 550 33.81 -4.87 28.57
C ALA A 550 32.95 -5.87 29.34
N SER A 551 31.63 -5.83 29.12
CA SER A 551 30.73 -6.76 29.81
C SER A 551 30.69 -8.13 29.14
N THR A 552 30.60 -9.20 29.93
CA THR A 552 30.35 -10.58 29.47
C THR A 552 29.00 -11.13 29.92
N LEU A 553 28.29 -10.40 30.79
CA LEU A 553 26.96 -10.73 31.31
C LEU A 553 25.91 -9.74 30.79
N PRO A 554 24.64 -10.16 30.60
CA PRO A 554 23.65 -9.26 30.00
C PRO A 554 23.04 -8.26 30.99
N VAL A 555 23.23 -8.45 32.30
CA VAL A 555 22.60 -7.61 33.33
C VAL A 555 23.49 -7.47 34.56
N CYS A 556 23.41 -6.31 35.20
CA CYS A 556 23.84 -6.06 36.57
C CYS A 556 22.65 -5.53 37.37
N VAL A 557 22.45 -6.04 38.58
CA VAL A 557 21.38 -5.60 39.48
C VAL A 557 21.98 -4.72 40.56
N ILE A 558 21.48 -3.50 40.69
CA ILE A 558 21.82 -2.58 41.76
C ILE A 558 20.83 -2.77 42.90
N MET A 559 21.32 -3.03 44.11
CA MET A 559 20.51 -3.14 45.31
C MET A 559 20.77 -1.95 46.24
N ALA A 560 19.70 -1.32 46.71
CA ALA A 560 19.74 -0.34 47.79
C ALA A 560 19.15 -0.96 49.05
N ASP A 561 19.78 -0.71 50.20
CA ASP A 561 19.31 -1.09 51.53
C ASP A 561 19.40 0.14 52.45
N ASP A 562 18.36 0.39 53.26
CA ASP A 562 18.28 1.53 54.17
C ASP A 562 18.46 1.18 55.66
N GLY A 563 18.81 -0.07 55.94
CA GLY A 563 19.04 -0.64 57.27
C GLY A 563 17.77 -0.99 58.05
N ASP A 564 16.58 -0.97 57.43
CA ASP A 564 15.28 -1.29 58.06
C ASP A 564 14.59 -2.52 57.46
N ASP A 565 15.37 -3.51 57.00
CA ASP A 565 14.89 -4.66 56.23
C ASP A 565 14.14 -4.26 54.93
N ARG A 566 14.32 -3.01 54.45
CA ARG A 566 13.76 -2.53 53.17
C ARG A 566 14.84 -2.50 52.11
N THR A 567 14.55 -3.16 50.98
CA THR A 567 15.45 -3.17 49.83
C THR A 567 14.77 -2.62 48.59
N GLY A 568 15.56 -2.06 47.68
CA GLY A 568 15.15 -1.66 46.34
C GLY A 568 16.06 -2.31 45.31
N TYR A 569 15.56 -2.49 44.10
CA TYR A 569 16.33 -3.08 43.00
C TYR A 569 16.22 -2.22 41.75
N ALA A 570 17.35 -1.95 41.11
CA ALA A 570 17.41 -1.40 39.77
C ALA A 570 18.13 -2.37 38.84
N MET A 571 17.66 -2.46 37.59
CA MET A 571 18.28 -3.31 36.57
C MET A 571 19.07 -2.48 35.58
N VAL A 572 20.34 -2.82 35.39
CA VAL A 572 21.21 -2.24 34.37
C VAL A 572 21.49 -3.30 33.33
N GLU A 573 20.96 -3.12 32.13
CA GLU A 573 21.27 -4.00 31.00
C GLU A 573 22.60 -3.60 30.37
N LEU A 574 23.51 -4.57 30.29
CA LEU A 574 24.86 -4.35 29.78
C LEU A 574 25.00 -4.87 28.35
N LEU A 575 25.55 -4.02 27.48
CA LEU A 575 26.00 -4.44 26.15
C LEU A 575 27.34 -5.18 26.28
N GLN A 576 27.48 -6.33 25.60
CA GLN A 576 28.71 -7.13 25.70
C GLN A 576 29.88 -6.45 24.96
N GLN A 577 31.13 -6.79 25.31
CA GLN A 577 32.35 -6.16 24.72
C GLN A 577 32.40 -6.22 23.18
N SER A 578 31.87 -7.28 22.56
CA SER A 578 31.75 -7.42 21.11
C SER A 578 30.69 -6.50 20.47
N GLU A 579 29.97 -5.71 21.29
CA GLU A 579 28.80 -4.91 20.94
C GLU A 579 28.99 -3.41 21.22
N SER A 580 30.22 -2.91 21.35
CA SER A 580 30.47 -1.46 21.43
C SER A 580 29.95 -0.78 20.16
N ARG A 581 28.77 -0.17 20.24
CA ARG A 581 28.11 0.52 19.13
C ARG A 581 28.55 1.97 19.04
N ALA A 582 28.72 2.48 17.83
CA ALA A 582 28.75 3.91 17.62
C ALA A 582 27.37 4.50 17.98
N TYR A 583 27.22 5.06 19.18
CA TYR A 583 26.04 5.86 19.50
C TYR A 583 26.07 7.10 18.61
N LYS A 584 25.30 7.07 17.52
CA LYS A 584 25.08 8.24 16.67
C LYS A 584 23.76 8.86 17.08
N SER A 585 23.86 10.00 17.77
CA SER A 585 22.72 10.82 18.17
C SER A 585 21.90 11.23 16.95
N SER A 586 20.57 11.23 17.10
CA SER A 586 19.66 11.83 16.13
C SER A 586 19.75 13.37 16.21
N TRP A 587 19.16 14.06 15.23
CA TRP A 587 19.20 15.51 15.15
C TRP A 587 18.35 16.16 16.25
N THR A 588 18.83 17.25 16.83
CA THR A 588 18.10 18.07 17.83
C THR A 588 17.65 19.42 17.27
N GLY A 589 18.15 19.79 16.08
CA GLY A 589 17.88 21.04 15.40
C GLY A 589 18.15 20.94 13.91
N MET A 590 17.57 21.85 13.13
CA MET A 590 17.80 22.00 11.70
C MET A 590 18.79 23.14 11.41
N ALA A 591 19.79 22.88 10.57
CA ALA A 591 20.66 23.89 9.97
C ALA A 591 19.92 24.57 8.81
N THR A 592 19.24 23.77 7.99
CA THR A 592 18.42 24.23 6.86
C THR A 592 17.02 23.65 7.00
N PHE A 593 15.99 24.50 6.88
CA PHE A 593 14.61 24.06 6.71
C PHE A 593 13.86 25.08 5.84
N THR A 594 13.91 24.88 4.52
CA THR A 594 13.46 25.87 3.54
C THR A 594 12.51 25.28 2.51
N LEU A 595 11.66 26.12 1.92
CA LEU A 595 10.71 25.75 0.89
C LEU A 595 10.98 26.56 -0.39
N HIS A 596 10.92 25.88 -1.53
CA HIS A 596 11.09 26.50 -2.83
C HIS A 596 9.98 26.08 -3.78
N VAL A 597 9.39 27.05 -4.49
CA VAL A 597 8.53 26.74 -5.62
C VAL A 597 9.40 26.45 -6.83
N ILE A 598 9.14 25.34 -7.51
CA ILE A 598 9.79 24.98 -8.77
C ILE A 598 8.86 25.38 -9.93
N GLY A 599 9.40 26.09 -10.92
CA GLY A 599 8.61 26.52 -12.07
C GLY A 599 7.69 27.69 -11.74
N HIS A 600 6.47 27.43 -11.26
CA HIS A 600 5.42 28.45 -11.10
C HIS A 600 4.67 28.33 -9.76
N HIS A 601 4.39 29.47 -9.13
CA HIS A 601 3.66 29.54 -7.86
C HIS A 601 2.14 29.67 -8.01
N THR A 602 1.63 29.50 -9.24
CA THR A 602 0.21 29.61 -9.55
C THR A 602 -0.26 28.43 -10.38
N CYS A 603 -1.50 28.00 -10.19
CA CYS A 603 -2.17 27.01 -11.02
C CYS A 603 -3.64 27.40 -11.22
N TYR A 604 -4.31 26.86 -12.24
CA TYR A 604 -5.76 26.93 -12.33
C TYR A 604 -6.39 26.11 -11.22
N ALA A 605 -7.47 26.65 -10.63
CA ALA A 605 -8.30 26.00 -9.63
C ALA A 605 -9.20 24.91 -10.24
N ASN A 606 -8.65 24.08 -11.13
CA ASN A 606 -9.35 23.02 -11.84
C ASN A 606 -9.21 21.65 -11.16
N GLY A 607 -8.37 21.54 -10.13
CA GLY A 607 -8.08 20.32 -9.39
C GLY A 607 -7.05 19.40 -10.03
N TRP A 608 -6.54 19.74 -11.22
CA TRP A 608 -5.62 18.91 -11.99
C TRP A 608 -4.26 19.58 -12.19
N GLN A 609 -4.20 20.88 -12.37
CA GLN A 609 -2.93 21.57 -12.52
C GLN A 609 -2.21 21.68 -11.17
N GLN A 610 -0.90 21.42 -11.17
CA GLN A 610 -0.09 21.32 -9.96
C GLN A 610 0.85 22.52 -9.78
N VAL A 611 1.16 22.83 -8.53
CA VAL A 611 2.33 23.65 -8.15
C VAL A 611 3.34 22.76 -7.45
N GLU A 612 4.56 22.69 -7.98
CA GLU A 612 5.66 21.90 -7.42
C GLU A 612 6.37 22.69 -6.32
N ILE A 613 6.45 22.09 -5.13
CA ILE A 613 7.18 22.61 -3.97
C ILE A 613 8.29 21.63 -3.61
N GLU A 614 9.51 22.14 -3.53
CA GLU A 614 10.66 21.42 -3.00
C GLU A 614 10.92 21.89 -1.55
N VAL A 615 10.77 20.96 -0.61
CA VAL A 615 11.16 21.15 0.79
C VAL A 615 12.57 20.63 0.96
N ARG A 616 13.43 21.43 1.61
CA ARG A 616 14.82 21.08 1.88
C ARG A 616 15.13 21.12 3.36
N VAL A 617 15.79 20.07 3.83
CA VAL A 617 16.15 19.89 5.24
C VAL A 617 17.59 19.45 5.41
N GLU A 618 18.27 20.00 6.39
CA GLU A 618 19.61 19.62 6.82
C GLU A 618 19.69 19.72 8.34
N ALA A 619 20.16 18.67 9.01
CA ALA A 619 20.32 18.68 10.46
C ALA A 619 21.47 19.62 10.87
N LYS A 620 21.43 20.15 12.09
CA LYS A 620 22.61 20.73 12.72
C LYS A 620 23.59 19.62 13.10
N ASP A 621 24.87 19.87 12.89
CA ASP A 621 25.94 18.99 13.34
C ASP A 621 26.05 18.99 14.88
N ASN A 622 26.40 17.83 15.46
CA ASN A 622 26.70 17.67 16.88
C ASN A 622 28.22 17.57 17.05
N ASP A 623 28.84 18.48 17.82
CA ASP A 623 30.28 18.46 18.13
C ASP A 623 31.20 18.23 16.91
N SER A 624 30.84 18.79 15.75
CA SER A 624 31.54 18.64 14.45
C SER A 624 31.39 17.27 13.75
N GLN A 625 30.47 16.41 14.18
CA GLN A 625 30.06 15.22 13.43
C GLN A 625 28.80 15.49 12.61
N PRO A 626 28.79 15.12 11.31
CA PRO A 626 27.64 15.34 10.45
C PRO A 626 26.47 14.44 10.87
N VAL A 627 25.35 15.06 11.23
CA VAL A 627 24.09 14.36 11.50
C VAL A 627 23.25 14.36 10.23
N GLN A 628 22.66 13.22 9.87
CA GLN A 628 21.84 13.11 8.67
C GLN A 628 20.38 12.90 9.02
N ILE A 629 19.49 13.61 8.33
CA ILE A 629 18.05 13.35 8.36
C ILE A 629 17.77 11.97 7.75
N SER A 630 17.03 11.14 8.47
CA SER A 630 16.69 9.76 8.11
C SER A 630 15.48 9.68 7.17
N ASP A 631 15.23 8.52 6.56
CA ASP A 631 14.03 8.35 5.72
C ASP A 631 12.76 8.22 6.57
N ALA A 632 12.89 7.71 7.81
CA ALA A 632 11.83 7.75 8.81
C ALA A 632 11.45 9.19 9.20
N ASP A 633 12.42 10.09 9.39
CA ASP A 633 12.13 11.51 9.64
C ASP A 633 11.37 12.13 8.45
N LEU A 634 11.86 11.89 7.23
CA LEU A 634 11.25 12.44 6.02
C LEU A 634 9.84 11.87 5.72
N ALA A 635 9.51 10.68 6.23
CA ALA A 635 8.17 10.11 6.13
C ALA A 635 7.12 10.90 6.93
N THR A 636 7.55 11.58 8.01
CA THR A 636 6.69 12.46 8.82
C THR A 636 6.52 13.86 8.22
N LEU A 637 7.27 14.19 7.16
CA LEU A 637 7.25 15.51 6.54
C LEU A 637 5.89 15.81 5.93
N GLN A 638 5.24 16.86 6.43
CA GLN A 638 3.92 17.30 6.00
C GLN A 638 3.91 18.80 5.68
N LEU A 639 3.12 19.18 4.68
CA LEU A 639 2.83 20.58 4.37
C LEU A 639 1.69 21.10 5.26
N ARG A 640 1.71 22.39 5.56
CA ARG A 640 0.69 23.12 6.33
C ARG A 640 0.51 24.51 5.74
N ALA A 641 -0.61 25.17 6.05
CA ALA A 641 -0.85 26.54 5.62
C ALA A 641 -1.16 27.46 6.81
N GLU A 642 -0.70 28.71 6.72
CA GLU A 642 -0.96 29.73 7.75
C GLU A 642 -2.45 30.05 7.84
N GLY A 643 -2.98 30.08 9.07
CA GLY A 643 -4.41 30.31 9.33
C GLY A 643 -5.33 29.17 8.89
N TRP A 644 -4.80 27.99 8.58
CA TRP A 644 -5.55 26.78 8.24
C TRP A 644 -5.08 25.60 9.08
N ASP A 645 -5.91 25.19 10.03
CA ASP A 645 -5.56 24.15 11.02
C ASP A 645 -5.74 22.71 10.51
N ASN A 646 -6.29 22.52 9.30
CA ASN A 646 -6.47 21.19 8.73
C ASN A 646 -5.17 20.71 8.05
N GLU A 647 -4.93 19.40 8.13
CA GLU A 647 -3.90 18.76 7.32
C GLU A 647 -4.32 18.69 5.85
N PHE A 648 -3.37 18.85 4.94
CA PHE A 648 -3.64 18.62 3.52
C PHE A 648 -3.94 17.13 3.29
N PRO A 649 -5.06 16.79 2.63
CA PRO A 649 -5.28 15.41 2.21
C PRO A 649 -4.21 15.02 1.19
N PHE A 650 -3.66 13.82 1.37
CA PHE A 650 -2.69 13.24 0.44
C PHE A 650 -3.40 12.39 -0.60
N LEU A 651 -3.19 12.74 -1.86
CA LEU A 651 -3.61 11.90 -2.98
C LEU A 651 -2.66 10.71 -3.08
N SER A 652 -3.23 9.54 -3.36
CA SER A 652 -2.43 8.37 -3.75
C SER A 652 -1.60 8.69 -5.00
N ASN A 653 -0.46 8.02 -5.20
CA ASN A 653 0.41 8.30 -6.36
C ASN A 653 -0.28 8.06 -7.72
N ASP A 654 -1.31 7.23 -7.74
CA ASP A 654 -2.11 6.95 -8.93
C ASP A 654 -3.20 8.00 -9.18
N GLU A 655 -3.52 8.84 -8.19
CA GLU A 655 -4.53 9.88 -8.30
C GLU A 655 -3.94 11.18 -8.84
N GLU A 656 -4.23 11.45 -10.11
CA GLU A 656 -3.66 12.58 -10.84
C GLU A 656 -4.28 13.95 -10.49
N GLY A 657 -5.32 14.03 -9.67
CA GLY A 657 -5.97 15.29 -9.30
C GLY A 657 -7.21 15.11 -8.42
N ILE A 658 -7.89 16.21 -8.09
CA ILE A 658 -9.09 16.25 -7.24
C ILE A 658 -10.35 16.63 -8.03
N SER A 659 -11.38 15.78 -7.95
CA SER A 659 -12.69 16.04 -8.56
C SER A 659 -13.61 16.89 -7.67
N VAL A 660 -14.74 17.36 -8.22
CA VAL A 660 -15.77 18.07 -7.44
C VAL A 660 -16.32 17.17 -6.33
N GLU A 661 -16.49 15.88 -6.67
CA GLU A 661 -17.15 14.88 -5.83
C GLU A 661 -16.28 14.45 -4.66
N SER A 662 -14.96 14.65 -4.74
CA SER A 662 -14.03 14.42 -3.62
C SER A 662 -14.35 15.25 -2.38
N GLY A 663 -14.98 16.43 -2.55
CA GLY A 663 -15.15 17.42 -1.49
C GLY A 663 -13.86 18.16 -1.10
N PHE A 664 -12.70 17.74 -1.62
CA PHE A 664 -11.42 18.40 -1.35
C PHE A 664 -11.29 19.69 -2.16
N THR A 665 -10.83 20.75 -1.49
CA THR A 665 -10.54 22.04 -2.11
C THR A 665 -9.05 22.22 -2.40
N TRP A 666 -8.21 21.62 -1.56
CA TRP A 666 -6.76 21.54 -1.69
C TRP A 666 -6.31 20.12 -1.37
N ALA A 667 -5.30 19.63 -2.06
CA ALA A 667 -4.68 18.33 -1.80
C ALA A 667 -3.22 18.32 -2.23
N VAL A 668 -2.47 17.33 -1.77
CA VAL A 668 -1.04 17.18 -2.06
C VAL A 668 -0.75 15.79 -2.61
N SER A 669 0.13 15.68 -3.60
CA SER A 669 0.67 14.39 -4.06
C SER A 669 2.21 14.37 -3.98
N ARG A 670 2.79 13.16 -3.96
CA ARG A 670 4.26 12.93 -4.00
C ARG A 670 4.81 12.85 -5.43
N ALA A 671 3.93 12.65 -6.41
CA ALA A 671 4.28 12.51 -7.82
C ALA A 671 3.63 13.59 -8.71
N PRO A 672 4.32 14.03 -9.78
CA PRO A 672 3.73 14.89 -10.79
C PRO A 672 2.73 14.10 -11.63
N ASN A 673 1.70 14.78 -12.12
CA ASN A 673 0.78 14.22 -13.11
C ASN A 673 1.18 14.61 -14.54
N LYS A 674 0.35 14.23 -15.51
CA LYS A 674 0.58 14.52 -16.94
C LYS A 674 0.08 15.91 -17.37
N VAL A 675 -0.39 16.76 -16.47
CA VAL A 675 -0.94 18.08 -16.80
C VAL A 675 0.20 19.06 -16.98
N ASP A 676 0.13 19.88 -18.03
CA ASP A 676 1.11 20.93 -18.25
C ASP A 676 0.99 22.02 -17.17
N PRO A 677 2.12 22.57 -16.71
CA PRO A 677 2.11 23.76 -15.88
C PRO A 677 1.50 24.95 -16.65
N PRO A 678 1.10 26.03 -15.96
CA PRO A 678 0.62 27.22 -16.64
C PRO A 678 1.71 27.84 -17.53
N ALA A 679 1.29 28.61 -18.54
CA ALA A 679 2.23 29.25 -19.47
C ALA A 679 3.29 30.07 -18.70
N PRO A 680 4.56 30.04 -19.15
CA PRO A 680 5.66 30.63 -18.39
C PRO A 680 5.51 32.16 -18.32
N THR A 681 5.21 32.67 -17.13
CA THR A 681 5.35 34.10 -16.81
C THR A 681 6.68 34.39 -16.11
N ASP A 682 7.13 33.47 -15.25
CA ASP A 682 8.44 33.46 -14.58
C ASP A 682 8.79 32.00 -14.25
N THR A 683 10.05 31.61 -14.41
CA THR A 683 10.54 30.27 -14.03
C THR A 683 11.43 30.38 -12.80
N PHE A 684 11.02 29.73 -11.71
CA PHE A 684 11.82 29.61 -10.49
C PHE A 684 12.63 28.30 -10.53
N ALA A 685 13.95 28.43 -10.40
CA ALA A 685 14.83 27.29 -10.15
C ALA A 685 15.21 27.28 -8.68
N ALA A 686 15.27 26.09 -8.08
CA ALA A 686 15.81 25.98 -6.73
C ALA A 686 17.34 26.16 -6.75
N PRO A 687 17.92 26.78 -5.71
CA PRO A 687 19.37 26.97 -5.62
C PRO A 687 20.12 25.62 -5.60
N PRO A 688 21.42 25.57 -5.90
CA PRO A 688 22.21 24.34 -5.75
C PRO A 688 22.14 23.83 -4.30
N MET A 689 22.12 22.51 -4.12
CA MET A 689 22.06 21.88 -2.80
C MET A 689 23.44 21.75 -2.17
N THR A 690 23.52 21.81 -0.85
CA THR A 690 24.71 21.37 -0.11
C THR A 690 24.77 19.83 -0.09
N MET A 691 25.92 19.26 0.29
CA MET A 691 26.14 17.80 0.22
C MET A 691 25.24 17.00 1.19
N ASN A 692 24.88 17.57 2.35
CA ASN A 692 24.10 16.90 3.39
C ASN A 692 22.61 17.26 3.36
N GLU A 693 22.21 18.24 2.55
CA GLU A 693 20.82 18.64 2.39
C GLU A 693 20.00 17.52 1.75
N ARG A 694 18.85 17.22 2.34
CA ARG A 694 17.85 16.30 1.80
C ARG A 694 16.71 17.10 1.21
N ARG A 695 16.20 16.65 0.06
CA ARG A 695 15.02 17.24 -0.59
C ARG A 695 13.85 16.29 -0.68
N VAL A 696 12.67 16.86 -0.61
CA VAL A 696 11.39 16.18 -0.81
C VAL A 696 10.50 17.08 -1.66
N ARG A 697 9.85 16.51 -2.67
CA ARG A 697 8.95 17.24 -3.56
C ARG A 697 7.51 16.92 -3.23
N PHE A 698 6.68 17.95 -3.30
CA PHE A 698 5.24 17.89 -3.15
C PHE A 698 4.60 18.62 -4.33
N TYR A 699 3.44 18.14 -4.75
CA TYR A 699 2.67 18.73 -5.82
C TYR A 699 1.30 19.13 -5.26
N ILE A 700 1.05 20.42 -5.19
CA ILE A 700 -0.19 20.97 -4.64
C ILE A 700 -1.23 21.10 -5.74
N HIS A 701 -2.43 20.60 -5.46
CA HIS A 701 -3.63 20.72 -6.29
C HIS A 701 -4.64 21.65 -5.61
N THR A 702 -5.40 22.39 -6.41
CA THR A 702 -6.46 23.26 -5.87
C THR A 702 -7.70 23.34 -6.77
N ARG A 703 -8.86 23.47 -6.13
CA ARG A 703 -10.15 23.81 -6.73
C ARG A 703 -10.67 25.17 -6.28
N GLN A 704 -9.88 25.92 -5.53
CA GLN A 704 -10.22 27.26 -5.07
C GLN A 704 -9.28 28.31 -5.65
N ALA A 705 -9.87 29.39 -6.14
CA ALA A 705 -9.13 30.54 -6.64
C ALA A 705 -8.68 31.44 -5.48
N THR A 706 -7.81 30.92 -4.61
CA THR A 706 -7.30 31.60 -3.41
C THR A 706 -5.79 31.44 -3.29
N THR A 707 -5.16 32.30 -2.48
CA THR A 707 -3.73 32.21 -2.15
C THR A 707 -3.55 31.63 -0.76
N LEU A 708 -2.69 30.63 -0.63
CA LEU A 708 -2.22 30.09 0.65
C LEU A 708 -0.74 30.41 0.86
N GLU A 709 -0.37 30.70 2.10
CA GLU A 709 1.02 30.73 2.55
C GLU A 709 1.33 29.39 3.23
N ILE A 710 2.23 28.62 2.64
CA ILE A 710 2.52 27.24 2.98
C ILE A 710 3.88 27.14 3.66
N TYR A 711 3.94 26.28 4.68
CA TYR A 711 5.15 25.88 5.39
C TYR A 711 5.16 24.36 5.57
N ALA A 712 6.22 23.80 6.14
CA ALA A 712 6.34 22.37 6.40
C ALA A 712 6.65 22.08 7.87
N GLY A 713 6.21 20.92 8.34
CA GLY A 713 6.59 20.34 9.63
C GLY A 713 7.25 18.98 9.42
N ILE A 714 8.29 18.70 10.21
CA ILE A 714 8.96 17.39 10.27
C ILE A 714 9.12 16.96 11.71
N GLN A 715 8.91 15.68 11.98
CA GLN A 715 9.07 15.07 13.29
C GLN A 715 10.34 14.22 13.32
N ASN A 716 11.09 14.30 14.42
CA ASN A 716 12.16 13.36 14.67
C ASN A 716 11.57 11.97 14.95
N ALA A 717 11.94 10.96 14.16
CA ALA A 717 11.37 9.62 14.25
C ALA A 717 11.70 8.86 15.56
N GLU A 718 12.59 9.40 16.39
CA GLU A 718 12.98 8.79 17.66
C GLU A 718 12.57 9.57 18.89
N THR A 719 12.76 10.89 18.85
CA THR A 719 12.39 11.76 19.98
C THR A 719 10.96 12.24 19.87
N PHE A 720 10.31 12.05 18.72
CA PHE A 720 8.95 12.47 18.41
C PHE A 720 8.73 13.98 18.51
N VAL A 721 9.81 14.77 18.51
CA VAL A 721 9.76 16.23 18.57
C VAL A 721 9.55 16.80 17.16
N TRP A 722 8.55 17.68 17.03
CA TRP A 722 8.27 18.42 15.80
C TRP A 722 9.15 19.66 15.66
N GLN A 723 9.60 19.93 14.44
CA GLN A 723 10.14 21.22 14.00
C GLN A 723 9.38 21.72 12.78
N TYR A 724 9.33 23.05 12.64
CA TYR A 724 8.54 23.72 11.60
C TYR A 724 9.41 24.74 10.86
N SER A 725 9.16 24.89 9.56
CA SER A 725 9.92 25.79 8.70
C SER A 725 9.50 27.26 8.85
N ASN A 726 8.29 27.56 9.34
CA ASN A 726 7.75 28.92 9.45
C ASN A 726 8.43 29.82 10.49
N VAL A 727 9.51 29.34 11.12
CA VAL A 727 10.42 30.13 11.96
C VAL A 727 11.23 31.17 11.15
N SER A 728 11.23 31.09 9.82
CA SER A 728 11.88 32.06 8.93
C SER A 728 11.07 32.31 7.64
N GLU A 729 11.31 33.43 6.96
CA GLU A 729 10.68 33.73 5.67
C GLU A 729 11.08 32.72 4.57
N ALA A 730 12.31 32.19 4.60
CA ALA A 730 12.78 31.17 3.64
C ALA A 730 12.10 29.80 3.83
N GLY A 731 11.43 29.58 4.97
CA GLY A 731 10.64 28.39 5.25
C GLY A 731 9.16 28.53 4.90
N LYS A 732 8.78 29.57 4.14
CA LYS A 732 7.41 29.82 3.69
C LYS A 732 7.37 30.08 2.19
N VAL A 733 6.30 29.63 1.53
CA VAL A 733 6.04 29.91 0.11
C VAL A 733 4.57 30.24 -0.12
N LYS A 734 4.29 31.10 -1.11
CA LYS A 734 2.90 31.41 -1.50
C LYS A 734 2.49 30.61 -2.71
N VAL A 735 1.30 30.00 -2.65
CA VAL A 735 0.69 29.29 -3.78
C VAL A 735 -0.66 29.90 -4.08
N THR A 736 -0.91 30.22 -5.35
CA THR A 736 -2.14 30.90 -5.78
C THR A 736 -2.94 30.09 -6.79
N GLY A 737 -4.15 29.70 -6.42
CA GLY A 737 -5.15 29.19 -7.34
C GLY A 737 -5.78 30.32 -8.16
N ARG A 738 -5.92 30.12 -9.47
CA ARG A 738 -6.54 31.06 -10.42
C ARG A 738 -7.90 30.54 -10.87
N THR A 739 -8.81 31.43 -11.21
CA THR A 739 -10.12 31.06 -11.76
C THR A 739 -9.97 30.21 -13.02
N VAL A 740 -10.73 29.12 -13.09
CA VAL A 740 -10.78 28.23 -14.26
C VAL A 740 -11.40 29.00 -15.44
N PRO A 741 -10.84 28.90 -16.66
CA PRO A 741 -11.43 29.52 -17.83
C PRO A 741 -12.82 28.94 -18.14
N ASN A 742 -13.72 29.80 -18.64
CA ASN A 742 -15.00 29.34 -19.19
C ASN A 742 -14.84 29.06 -20.69
N PHE A 743 -15.51 28.01 -21.17
CA PHE A 743 -15.49 27.60 -22.56
C PHE A 743 -16.90 27.68 -23.18
N THR A 744 -16.96 27.99 -24.47
CA THR A 744 -18.18 28.18 -25.25
C THR A 744 -18.11 27.31 -26.51
N ARG A 745 -19.26 26.96 -27.08
CA ARG A 745 -19.34 26.02 -28.20
C ARG A 745 -18.49 26.42 -29.42
N GLN A 746 -18.36 27.71 -29.70
CA GLN A 746 -17.59 28.23 -30.85
C GLN A 746 -16.08 27.98 -30.74
N GLN A 747 -15.58 27.64 -29.54
CA GLN A 747 -14.17 27.35 -29.30
C GLN A 747 -13.77 25.92 -29.65
N TYR A 748 -14.74 25.04 -29.94
CA TYR A 748 -14.48 23.62 -30.21
C TYR A 748 -14.48 23.32 -31.70
N GLU A 749 -13.37 22.78 -32.20
CA GLU A 749 -13.23 22.34 -33.59
C GLU A 749 -13.78 20.91 -33.74
N PHE A 750 -15.05 20.80 -34.17
CA PHE A 750 -15.78 19.55 -34.37
C PHE A 750 -16.13 19.37 -35.84
N GLU A 751 -15.38 18.53 -36.54
CA GLU A 751 -15.47 18.38 -38.00
C GLU A 751 -15.99 17.00 -38.41
N ARG A 752 -16.74 16.95 -39.52
CA ARG A 752 -17.25 15.72 -40.13
C ARG A 752 -16.31 15.26 -41.25
N VAL A 753 -15.97 13.98 -41.25
CA VAL A 753 -15.17 13.32 -42.30
C VAL A 753 -15.86 12.04 -42.75
N ARG A 754 -16.20 11.96 -44.04
CA ARG A 754 -16.76 10.74 -44.65
C ARG A 754 -15.66 9.69 -44.86
N VAL A 755 -15.90 8.45 -44.42
CA VAL A 755 -14.90 7.36 -44.43
C VAL A 755 -14.86 6.60 -45.76
N GLU A 756 -15.99 6.48 -46.44
CA GLU A 756 -16.10 5.85 -47.76
C GLU A 756 -16.68 6.83 -48.79
N ASP A 757 -16.23 6.77 -50.04
CA ASP A 757 -16.81 7.55 -51.15
C ASP A 757 -18.16 6.95 -51.61
N GLU A 758 -19.09 6.80 -50.66
CA GLU A 758 -20.47 6.38 -50.90
C GLU A 758 -21.29 7.53 -51.52
N SER A 759 -20.83 8.77 -51.37
CA SER A 759 -21.40 9.95 -52.02
C SER A 759 -21.31 9.85 -53.55
N ALA A 760 -20.29 9.19 -54.11
CA ALA A 760 -20.22 8.88 -55.54
C ALA A 760 -21.31 7.90 -56.01
N LYS A 761 -21.97 7.18 -55.09
CA LYS A 761 -23.12 6.31 -55.38
C LYS A 761 -24.45 7.07 -55.36
N SER A 762 -24.46 8.33 -54.91
CA SER A 762 -25.69 9.13 -54.93
C SER A 762 -26.10 9.45 -56.38
N PRO A 763 -27.39 9.32 -56.71
CA PRO A 763 -27.93 9.78 -57.99
C PRO A 763 -27.87 11.31 -58.16
N ILE A 764 -27.57 12.08 -57.11
CA ILE A 764 -27.48 13.54 -57.14
C ILE A 764 -26.04 13.99 -56.85
N ALA A 765 -25.46 14.76 -57.76
CA ALA A 765 -24.12 15.31 -57.56
C ALA A 765 -24.07 16.24 -56.34
N GLY A 766 -23.18 15.95 -55.40
CA GLY A 766 -23.04 16.71 -54.15
C GLY A 766 -24.02 16.30 -53.05
N ASP A 767 -24.92 15.34 -53.30
CA ASP A 767 -25.70 14.70 -52.24
C ASP A 767 -24.87 13.59 -51.60
N ASP A 768 -24.49 13.81 -50.35
CA ASP A 768 -23.79 12.83 -49.54
C ASP A 768 -24.73 12.12 -48.56
N PHE A 769 -26.04 12.43 -48.56
CA PHE A 769 -26.92 12.13 -47.42
C PHE A 769 -28.30 11.55 -47.77
N ILE A 770 -29.07 12.16 -48.68
CA ILE A 770 -30.49 11.84 -48.89
C ILE A 770 -30.67 10.50 -49.59
N TYR A 771 -29.87 10.22 -50.62
CA TYR A 771 -30.03 9.03 -51.46
C TYR A 771 -28.95 7.98 -51.20
N VAL A 772 -28.35 8.00 -50.01
CA VAL A 772 -27.30 7.08 -49.61
C VAL A 772 -27.71 6.38 -48.32
N ASP A 773 -28.15 5.12 -48.45
CA ASP A 773 -28.75 4.32 -47.37
C ASP A 773 -27.73 3.78 -46.36
N ASN A 774 -26.49 3.60 -46.80
CA ASN A 774 -25.38 3.15 -45.96
C ASN A 774 -24.31 4.23 -45.97
N THR A 775 -24.02 4.82 -44.81
CA THR A 775 -22.93 5.80 -44.66
C THR A 775 -22.09 5.57 -43.42
N MET A 776 -20.80 5.91 -43.50
CA MET A 776 -19.93 6.03 -42.32
C MET A 776 -19.28 7.41 -42.25
N ASP A 777 -19.67 8.19 -41.26
CA ASP A 777 -19.12 9.52 -40.98
C ASP A 777 -18.34 9.52 -39.66
N TYR A 778 -17.12 10.03 -39.64
CA TYR A 778 -16.32 10.26 -38.44
C TYR A 778 -16.34 11.73 -38.07
N TRP A 779 -16.86 12.02 -36.89
CA TRP A 779 -16.89 13.37 -36.33
C TRP A 779 -15.73 13.53 -35.35
N ARG A 780 -14.76 14.38 -35.67
CA ARG A 780 -13.54 14.58 -34.88
C ARG A 780 -13.60 15.87 -34.11
N LEU A 781 -13.50 15.77 -32.79
CA LEU A 781 -13.24 16.88 -31.90
C LEU A 781 -11.73 17.03 -31.72
N LYS A 782 -11.14 17.96 -32.46
CA LYS A 782 -9.69 18.08 -32.59
C LYS A 782 -9.01 18.78 -31.43
N ASN A 783 -9.64 19.83 -30.91
CA ASN A 783 -9.10 20.70 -29.88
C ASN A 783 -10.18 21.65 -29.35
N VAL A 784 -9.82 22.37 -28.28
CA VAL A 784 -10.50 23.58 -27.83
C VAL A 784 -9.56 24.77 -27.96
N ILE A 785 -10.04 25.87 -28.56
CA ILE A 785 -9.26 27.08 -28.81
C ILE A 785 -9.56 28.11 -27.71
N HIS A 786 -8.55 28.45 -26.92
CA HIS A 786 -8.66 29.47 -25.89
C HIS A 786 -7.51 30.47 -26.01
N ASN A 787 -7.84 31.78 -26.07
CA ASN A 787 -6.88 32.86 -26.34
C ASN A 787 -6.03 32.62 -27.60
N GLY A 788 -6.65 32.12 -28.66
CA GLY A 788 -5.99 31.84 -29.95
C GLY A 788 -5.05 30.64 -29.95
N GLN A 789 -4.95 29.88 -28.84
CA GLN A 789 -4.10 28.69 -28.74
C GLN A 789 -4.96 27.42 -28.71
N PRO A 790 -4.73 26.46 -29.62
CA PRO A 790 -5.40 25.17 -29.58
C PRO A 790 -4.88 24.33 -28.42
N ARG A 791 -5.78 23.68 -27.69
CA ARG A 791 -5.45 22.77 -26.59
C ARG A 791 -5.95 21.37 -26.92
N LYS A 792 -5.07 20.39 -26.74
CA LYS A 792 -5.35 18.97 -26.94
C LYS A 792 -5.85 18.32 -25.65
N PHE A 793 -6.56 17.21 -25.77
CA PHE A 793 -7.13 16.49 -24.64
C PHE A 793 -6.18 15.36 -24.18
N ILE A 794 -5.95 15.28 -22.87
CA ILE A 794 -5.07 14.28 -22.25
C ILE A 794 -5.84 13.15 -21.57
N SER A 795 -7.12 13.35 -21.27
CA SER A 795 -7.98 12.33 -20.66
C SER A 795 -9.43 12.49 -21.13
N MET A 796 -10.13 11.38 -21.20
CA MET A 796 -11.58 11.30 -21.32
C MET A 796 -12.09 10.60 -20.07
N ILE A 797 -13.24 11.01 -19.56
CA ILE A 797 -13.94 10.43 -18.42
C ILE A 797 -15.40 10.21 -18.85
N LEU A 798 -15.86 8.98 -18.68
CA LEU A 798 -17.26 8.60 -18.79
C LEU A 798 -17.71 8.14 -17.40
N ALA A 799 -18.75 8.76 -16.86
CA ALA A 799 -19.27 8.34 -15.56
C ALA A 799 -19.78 6.88 -15.65
N PRO A 800 -19.68 6.08 -14.57
CA PRO A 800 -20.14 4.70 -14.60
C PRO A 800 -21.60 4.57 -15.06
N GLY A 801 -21.86 3.65 -15.99
CA GLY A 801 -23.19 3.42 -16.55
C GLY A 801 -23.67 4.45 -17.57
N THR A 802 -22.84 5.43 -17.96
CA THR A 802 -23.20 6.31 -19.08
C THR A 802 -23.16 5.58 -20.41
N ASN A 803 -24.04 6.00 -21.29
CA ASN A 803 -24.17 5.44 -22.62
C ASN A 803 -22.94 5.79 -23.48
N LYS A 804 -22.41 4.80 -24.22
CA LYS A 804 -21.26 4.98 -25.13
C LYS A 804 -21.68 5.10 -26.61
N SER A 805 -22.95 4.82 -26.91
CA SER A 805 -23.48 4.78 -28.26
C SER A 805 -24.90 5.34 -28.32
N LEU A 806 -25.17 6.25 -29.25
CA LEU A 806 -26.53 6.63 -29.59
C LEU A 806 -27.13 5.62 -30.56
N LEU A 807 -28.44 5.46 -30.51
CA LEU A 807 -29.19 4.61 -31.43
C LEU A 807 -30.54 5.24 -31.77
N ARG A 808 -30.87 5.27 -33.06
CA ARG A 808 -32.15 5.76 -33.56
C ARG A 808 -32.55 5.04 -34.85
N TRP A 809 -33.80 4.61 -34.93
CA TRP A 809 -34.42 4.18 -36.19
C TRP A 809 -35.16 5.34 -36.86
N ALA A 810 -35.29 5.28 -38.18
CA ALA A 810 -36.03 6.26 -38.96
C ALA A 810 -37.51 6.36 -38.53
N SER A 811 -38.10 5.24 -38.12
CA SER A 811 -39.46 5.15 -37.56
C SER A 811 -39.56 4.06 -36.47
N GLU A 812 -40.65 4.08 -35.70
CA GLU A 812 -40.95 3.06 -34.68
C GLU A 812 -41.83 1.92 -35.24
N GLN A 813 -41.82 1.69 -36.55
CA GLN A 813 -42.56 0.60 -37.17
C GLN A 813 -41.77 -0.70 -37.07
N LEU A 814 -42.44 -1.81 -36.70
CA LEU A 814 -41.80 -3.13 -36.51
C LEU A 814 -41.05 -3.69 -37.74
N LYS A 815 -41.37 -3.19 -38.95
CA LYS A 815 -40.73 -3.59 -40.21
C LYS A 815 -39.62 -2.63 -40.66
N ASP A 816 -39.40 -1.55 -39.92
CA ASP A 816 -38.31 -0.63 -40.23
C ASP A 816 -36.96 -1.31 -40.00
N HIS A 817 -36.01 -0.98 -40.85
CA HIS A 817 -34.65 -1.51 -40.88
C HIS A 817 -33.60 -0.41 -41.07
N TYR A 818 -34.04 0.84 -41.24
CA TYR A 818 -33.18 2.01 -41.33
C TYR A 818 -32.81 2.51 -39.94
N CYS A 819 -31.52 2.46 -39.62
CA CYS A 819 -30.99 2.77 -38.31
C CYS A 819 -29.70 3.59 -38.38
N SER A 820 -29.59 4.53 -37.45
CA SER A 820 -28.39 5.31 -37.17
C SER A 820 -27.86 4.94 -35.78
N TYR A 821 -26.56 4.68 -35.66
CA TYR A 821 -25.93 4.47 -34.37
C TYR A 821 -24.50 5.01 -34.32
N THR A 822 -24.00 5.24 -33.11
CA THR A 822 -22.66 5.78 -32.90
C THR A 822 -21.69 4.83 -32.20
N GLY A 823 -20.41 5.12 -32.38
CA GLY A 823 -19.29 4.56 -31.63
C GLY A 823 -18.29 5.66 -31.33
N LEU A 824 -17.30 5.38 -30.50
CA LEU A 824 -16.33 6.37 -30.06
C LEU A 824 -14.89 5.84 -30.11
N GLN A 825 -13.95 6.74 -30.35
CA GLN A 825 -12.53 6.53 -30.19
C GLN A 825 -11.95 7.76 -29.50
N PHE A 826 -11.14 7.56 -28.47
CA PHE A 826 -10.36 8.63 -27.85
C PHE A 826 -8.88 8.29 -27.91
N MET A 827 -8.06 9.22 -28.40
CA MET A 827 -6.60 9.09 -28.42
C MET A 827 -6.00 10.16 -27.51
N PRO A 828 -5.55 9.82 -26.29
CA PRO A 828 -4.97 10.79 -25.37
C PRO A 828 -3.70 11.46 -25.92
N PHE A 829 -3.50 12.74 -25.65
CA PHE A 829 -2.34 13.47 -26.18
C PHE A 829 -0.97 12.97 -25.68
N LYS A 830 -0.93 12.43 -24.46
CA LYS A 830 0.30 12.02 -23.75
C LYS A 830 0.39 10.51 -23.50
N GLU A 831 -0.32 9.69 -24.29
CA GLU A 831 -0.27 8.23 -24.23
C GLU A 831 0.11 7.63 -25.59
N PRO A 832 0.71 6.42 -25.63
CA PRO A 832 1.14 5.80 -26.88
C PRO A 832 -0.05 5.54 -27.82
N ALA A 833 0.00 6.10 -29.03
CA ALA A 833 -1.10 6.00 -30.00
C ALA A 833 -1.53 4.55 -30.30
N ALA A 834 -0.58 3.60 -30.28
CA ALA A 834 -0.82 2.19 -30.58
C ALA A 834 -1.86 1.53 -29.66
N ASP A 835 -1.99 2.00 -28.42
CA ASP A 835 -2.88 1.42 -27.41
C ASP A 835 -4.35 1.85 -27.60
N HIS A 836 -4.60 2.84 -28.47
CA HIS A 836 -5.91 3.49 -28.64
C HIS A 836 -6.50 3.35 -30.05
N LEU A 837 -6.00 2.39 -30.85
CA LEU A 837 -6.44 2.14 -32.23
C LEU A 837 -7.69 1.25 -32.32
N LYS A 838 -8.73 1.54 -31.52
CA LYS A 838 -9.98 0.77 -31.47
C LYS A 838 -11.20 1.68 -31.49
N LEU A 839 -12.26 1.22 -32.16
CA LEU A 839 -13.59 1.82 -32.11
C LEU A 839 -14.39 1.11 -31.03
N TYR A 840 -14.82 1.86 -30.02
CA TYR A 840 -15.64 1.36 -28.93
C TYR A 840 -17.11 1.67 -29.19
N MET A 841 -17.98 0.72 -28.84
CA MET A 841 -19.43 0.91 -28.84
C MET A 841 -19.98 0.41 -27.52
N ASP A 842 -21.19 0.86 -27.16
CA ASP A 842 -21.88 0.41 -25.96
C ASP A 842 -22.08 -1.13 -26.01
N GLY A 843 -21.85 -1.81 -24.88
CA GLY A 843 -21.95 -3.27 -24.82
C GLY A 843 -23.38 -3.78 -25.09
N LEU A 844 -24.40 -2.99 -24.75
CA LEU A 844 -25.79 -3.34 -25.07
C LEU A 844 -26.08 -3.22 -26.57
N LEU A 845 -25.37 -2.34 -27.29
CA LEU A 845 -25.44 -2.29 -28.75
C LEU A 845 -24.87 -3.57 -29.38
N TYR A 846 -23.76 -4.10 -28.87
CA TYR A 846 -23.23 -5.41 -29.31
C TYR A 846 -24.25 -6.54 -29.11
N ARG A 847 -24.87 -6.61 -27.92
CA ARG A 847 -25.84 -7.67 -27.61
C ARG A 847 -27.10 -7.56 -28.47
N MET A 848 -27.60 -6.35 -28.69
CA MET A 848 -28.75 -6.11 -29.57
C MET A 848 -28.43 -6.42 -31.04
N ALA A 849 -27.28 -5.95 -31.55
CA ALA A 849 -26.85 -6.19 -32.93
C ALA A 849 -26.71 -7.68 -33.23
N TYR A 850 -26.09 -8.45 -32.31
CA TYR A 850 -26.00 -9.90 -32.40
C TYR A 850 -27.39 -10.57 -32.52
N GLN A 851 -28.34 -10.18 -31.67
CA GLN A 851 -29.71 -10.71 -31.70
C GLN A 851 -30.48 -10.33 -32.97
N ARG A 852 -30.01 -9.32 -33.70
CA ARG A 852 -30.54 -8.91 -35.01
C ARG A 852 -29.74 -9.46 -36.19
N GLY A 853 -28.68 -10.24 -35.95
CA GLY A 853 -27.78 -10.72 -37.00
C GLY A 853 -27.01 -9.61 -37.71
N HIS A 854 -26.86 -8.45 -37.05
CA HIS A 854 -26.17 -7.27 -37.58
C HIS A 854 -24.71 -7.25 -37.14
N VAL A 855 -23.79 -7.01 -38.08
CA VAL A 855 -22.35 -6.93 -37.81
C VAL A 855 -21.96 -5.48 -37.57
N LEU A 856 -21.38 -5.20 -36.40
CA LEU A 856 -20.89 -3.87 -36.09
C LEU A 856 -19.56 -3.58 -36.81
N PRO A 857 -19.35 -2.33 -37.27
CA PRO A 857 -18.17 -1.95 -38.05
C PRO A 857 -16.93 -1.86 -37.17
N THR A 858 -15.76 -2.01 -37.80
CA THR A 858 -14.45 -1.80 -37.17
C THR A 858 -13.91 -0.39 -37.49
N LEU A 859 -12.88 0.02 -36.76
CA LEU A 859 -12.23 1.32 -36.98
C LEU A 859 -11.50 1.36 -38.32
N ASN A 860 -11.78 2.36 -39.15
CA ASN A 860 -10.90 2.75 -40.24
C ASN A 860 -9.82 3.70 -39.70
N THR A 861 -8.64 3.15 -39.42
CA THR A 861 -7.52 3.87 -38.78
C THR A 861 -6.98 5.04 -39.61
N HIS A 862 -7.20 5.05 -40.93
CA HIS A 862 -6.78 6.15 -41.79
C HIS A 862 -7.51 7.46 -41.43
N PHE A 863 -8.81 7.36 -41.15
CA PHE A 863 -9.69 8.50 -40.87
C PHE A 863 -9.97 8.73 -39.38
N GLY A 864 -9.55 7.81 -38.50
CA GLY A 864 -9.78 7.87 -37.06
C GLY A 864 -9.21 9.10 -36.36
N ALA A 865 -9.38 9.14 -35.03
CA ALA A 865 -8.83 10.20 -34.18
C ALA A 865 -7.30 10.33 -34.37
N ARG A 866 -6.77 11.53 -34.12
CA ARG A 866 -5.33 11.74 -33.92
C ARG A 866 -5.04 11.94 -32.43
N THR A 867 -3.77 11.93 -32.07
CA THR A 867 -3.30 12.19 -30.70
C THR A 867 -3.89 13.50 -30.16
N GLY A 868 -4.57 13.40 -29.02
CA GLY A 868 -5.27 14.48 -28.34
C GLY A 868 -6.71 14.75 -28.81
N GLU A 869 -7.32 13.83 -29.57
CA GLU A 869 -8.64 14.02 -30.19
C GLU A 869 -9.66 12.95 -29.74
N LEU A 870 -10.93 13.36 -29.70
CA LEU A 870 -12.08 12.47 -29.60
C LEU A 870 -12.71 12.32 -30.98
N MET A 871 -13.05 11.10 -31.38
CA MET A 871 -13.81 10.82 -32.60
C MET A 871 -15.09 10.06 -32.25
N ILE A 872 -16.21 10.50 -32.82
CA ILE A 872 -17.48 9.78 -32.80
C ILE A 872 -17.78 9.28 -34.20
N SER A 873 -17.92 7.97 -34.38
CA SER A 873 -18.41 7.40 -35.63
C SER A 873 -19.93 7.50 -35.66
N LEU A 874 -20.51 7.85 -36.80
CA LEU A 874 -21.93 7.76 -37.10
C LEU A 874 -22.12 6.80 -38.27
N ARG A 875 -22.79 5.68 -38.01
CA ARG A 875 -23.15 4.68 -39.02
C ARG A 875 -24.64 4.77 -39.32
N ARG A 876 -24.98 4.99 -40.58
CA ARG A 876 -26.33 4.80 -41.12
C ARG A 876 -26.37 3.47 -41.86
N THR A 877 -27.42 2.69 -41.64
CA THR A 877 -27.58 1.38 -42.29
C THR A 877 -29.05 1.03 -42.44
N ASP A 878 -29.36 0.27 -43.48
CA ASP A 878 -30.65 -0.33 -43.81
C ASP A 878 -30.72 -1.82 -43.40
N ALA A 879 -29.72 -2.32 -42.67
CA ALA A 879 -29.60 -3.75 -42.36
C ALA A 879 -30.08 -4.14 -40.95
N MET A 880 -30.50 -3.19 -40.11
CA MET A 880 -30.81 -3.46 -38.70
C MET A 880 -32.28 -3.21 -38.36
N GLN A 881 -33.06 -4.31 -38.28
CA GLN A 881 -34.48 -4.25 -37.96
C GLN A 881 -34.77 -3.59 -36.59
N PHE A 882 -35.86 -2.82 -36.52
CA PHE A 882 -36.36 -2.15 -35.33
C PHE A 882 -36.42 -3.05 -34.09
N TRP A 883 -35.98 -2.51 -32.95
CA TRP A 883 -36.08 -3.13 -31.64
C TRP A 883 -37.18 -2.49 -30.79
N ASP A 884 -38.15 -3.30 -30.34
CA ASP A 884 -39.15 -2.89 -29.36
C ASP A 884 -38.83 -3.48 -27.98
N ASP A 885 -38.45 -2.62 -27.05
CA ASP A 885 -38.15 -2.99 -25.66
C ASP A 885 -39.34 -3.65 -24.97
N ARG A 886 -40.59 -3.26 -25.32
CA ARG A 886 -41.79 -3.80 -24.66
C ARG A 886 -42.04 -5.25 -25.05
N SER A 887 -41.95 -5.56 -26.34
CA SER A 887 -42.14 -6.93 -26.83
C SER A 887 -41.06 -7.90 -26.36
N THR A 888 -39.84 -7.41 -26.13
CA THR A 888 -38.68 -8.24 -25.81
C THR A 888 -38.37 -8.30 -24.31
N GLY A 889 -38.85 -7.31 -23.54
CA GLY A 889 -38.56 -7.18 -22.12
C GLY A 889 -37.12 -6.73 -21.82
N LEU A 890 -36.36 -6.30 -22.83
CA LEU A 890 -34.96 -5.90 -22.71
C LEU A 890 -34.83 -4.42 -23.12
N PRO A 891 -34.31 -3.53 -22.25
CA PRO A 891 -34.37 -2.08 -22.42
C PRO A 891 -33.23 -1.52 -23.30
N TYR A 892 -32.90 -2.18 -24.41
CA TYR A 892 -31.78 -1.74 -25.25
C TYR A 892 -32.05 -0.40 -25.92
N GLN A 893 -33.24 -0.22 -26.50
CA GLN A 893 -33.59 1.01 -27.19
C GLN A 893 -33.68 2.18 -26.21
N ALA A 894 -34.32 1.99 -25.06
CA ALA A 894 -34.44 3.02 -24.03
C ALA A 894 -33.08 3.44 -23.49
N HIS A 895 -32.14 2.51 -23.28
CA HIS A 895 -30.77 2.83 -22.87
C HIS A 895 -30.03 3.62 -23.96
N LEU A 896 -30.03 3.10 -25.20
CA LEU A 896 -29.22 3.64 -26.29
C LEU A 896 -29.78 4.94 -26.89
N ARG A 897 -31.01 5.36 -26.51
CA ARG A 897 -31.55 6.70 -26.82
C ARG A 897 -31.00 7.80 -25.91
N ASN A 898 -30.39 7.46 -24.79
CA ASN A 898 -29.86 8.45 -23.86
C ASN A 898 -28.65 9.16 -24.44
N LEU A 899 -28.53 10.45 -24.15
CA LEU A 899 -27.42 11.31 -24.58
C LEU A 899 -26.07 10.75 -24.12
N ILE A 900 -25.03 10.95 -24.93
CA ILE A 900 -23.66 10.62 -24.53
C ILE A 900 -23.10 11.83 -23.78
N HIS A 901 -22.80 11.63 -22.49
CA HIS A 901 -22.12 12.61 -21.65
C HIS A 901 -20.63 12.26 -21.55
N ILE A 902 -19.77 13.20 -21.93
CA ILE A 902 -18.32 13.02 -21.93
C ILE A 902 -17.68 14.18 -21.19
N GLU A 903 -16.76 13.87 -20.29
CA GLU A 903 -15.86 14.87 -19.72
C GLU A 903 -14.46 14.69 -20.32
N LEU A 904 -13.95 15.72 -20.97
CA LEU A 904 -12.57 15.75 -21.48
C LEU A 904 -11.71 16.65 -20.60
N ILE A 905 -10.47 16.24 -20.34
CA ILE A 905 -9.47 17.05 -19.64
C ILE A 905 -8.46 17.56 -20.67
N ASP A 906 -8.31 18.89 -20.79
CA ASP A 906 -7.29 19.49 -21.66
C ASP A 906 -5.87 19.37 -21.06
N GLN A 907 -4.86 19.67 -21.88
CA GLN A 907 -3.46 19.63 -21.47
C GLN A 907 -3.12 20.54 -20.27
N LEU A 908 -3.95 21.54 -19.93
CA LEU A 908 -3.80 22.39 -18.75
C LEU A 908 -4.69 21.94 -17.57
N GLY A 909 -5.34 20.78 -17.67
CA GLY A 909 -6.17 20.21 -16.61
C GLY A 909 -7.60 20.75 -16.55
N ASN A 910 -8.03 21.56 -17.52
CA ASN A 910 -9.39 22.10 -17.52
C ASN A 910 -10.38 21.03 -17.99
N SER A 911 -11.50 20.95 -17.28
CA SER A 911 -12.59 20.03 -17.58
C SER A 911 -13.53 20.63 -18.62
N HIS A 912 -13.88 19.81 -19.61
CA HIS A 912 -14.82 20.12 -20.68
C HIS A 912 -15.94 19.09 -20.65
N LYS A 913 -17.08 19.47 -20.07
CA LYS A 913 -18.28 18.64 -20.06
C LYS A 913 -19.01 18.84 -21.38
N LEU A 914 -19.17 17.77 -22.13
CA LEU A 914 -19.69 17.77 -23.48
C LEU A 914 -20.84 16.78 -23.58
N VAL A 915 -21.86 17.16 -24.34
CA VAL A 915 -23.02 16.31 -24.61
C VAL A 915 -23.20 16.15 -26.11
N ILE A 916 -23.29 14.89 -26.53
CA ILE A 916 -23.43 14.49 -27.94
C ILE A 916 -24.81 13.88 -28.14
N ASN A 917 -25.51 14.36 -29.18
CA ASN A 917 -26.85 13.90 -29.54
C ASN A 917 -27.04 13.89 -31.06
N PHE A 918 -28.12 13.25 -31.51
CA PHE A 918 -28.69 13.51 -32.83
C PHE A 918 -29.32 14.90 -32.89
N GLY A 919 -29.08 15.65 -33.97
CA GLY A 919 -29.65 16.97 -34.18
C GLY A 919 -29.28 17.58 -35.53
N VAL A 920 -29.67 18.84 -35.74
CA VAL A 920 -29.36 19.62 -36.96
C VAL A 920 -28.36 20.74 -36.58
N PRO A 921 -27.24 20.91 -37.29
CA PRO A 921 -26.28 21.99 -37.02
C PRO A 921 -26.88 23.40 -37.14
N GLU A 922 -26.34 24.37 -36.38
CA GLU A 922 -26.79 25.76 -36.47
C GLU A 922 -26.45 26.37 -37.84
N GLY A 923 -27.47 26.85 -38.57
CA GLY A 923 -27.32 27.53 -39.86
C GLY A 923 -27.64 26.68 -41.10
N GLU A 924 -27.98 25.40 -40.93
CA GLU A 924 -28.46 24.52 -42.01
C GLU A 924 -29.99 24.47 -42.09
N ASP A 925 -30.52 24.25 -43.30
CA ASP A 925 -31.94 24.44 -43.63
C ASP A 925 -32.84 23.40 -42.95
N LYS A 926 -33.81 23.85 -42.14
CA LYS A 926 -34.67 22.98 -41.31
C LYS A 926 -35.62 22.10 -42.13
N GLU A 927 -35.87 22.46 -43.39
CA GLU A 927 -36.82 21.76 -44.26
C GLU A 927 -36.18 20.68 -45.15
N ALA A 928 -34.84 20.53 -45.15
CA ALA A 928 -34.14 19.55 -46.00
C ALA A 928 -33.21 18.57 -45.25
N GLN A 929 -33.07 18.66 -43.93
CA GLN A 929 -32.19 17.79 -43.15
C GLN A 929 -32.84 17.40 -41.82
N VAL A 930 -33.60 16.32 -41.81
CA VAL A 930 -34.24 15.83 -40.59
C VAL A 930 -33.94 14.35 -40.46
N CYS A 931 -32.90 13.98 -39.70
CA CYS A 931 -32.98 13.00 -38.60
C CYS A 931 -31.62 12.44 -38.11
N ASP A 932 -30.52 12.52 -38.87
CA ASP A 932 -29.30 11.73 -38.62
C ASP A 932 -27.97 12.52 -38.71
N CYS A 933 -27.90 13.74 -38.18
CA CYS A 933 -26.62 14.46 -37.96
C CYS A 933 -26.28 14.48 -36.46
N LEU A 934 -25.01 14.73 -36.11
CA LEU A 934 -24.57 14.87 -34.72
C LEU A 934 -24.43 16.34 -34.32
N ILE A 935 -24.92 16.66 -33.13
CA ILE A 935 -24.72 17.95 -32.47
C ILE A 935 -23.87 17.77 -31.22
N LEU A 936 -23.01 18.76 -30.97
CA LEU A 936 -22.18 18.86 -29.78
C LEU A 936 -22.64 20.08 -28.98
N THR A 937 -22.91 19.89 -27.69
CA THR A 937 -23.29 20.95 -26.74
C THR A 937 -22.29 20.97 -25.57
N VAL A 938 -22.08 22.17 -25.01
CA VAL A 938 -21.10 22.48 -23.94
C VAL A 938 -21.85 22.90 -22.69
#